data_AF-A0A9P8DVK9-F1
#
_entry.id   AF-A0A9P8DVK9-F1
#
_cell.length_a   1.000
_cell.length_b   1.000
_cell.length_c   1.000
_cell.angle_alpha   90.00
_cell.angle_beta   90.00
_cell.angle_gamma   90.00
#
_symmetry.space_group_name_H-M   'P 1'
#
loop_
_entity.id
_entity.type
_entity.pdbx_description
1 polymer ?
#
loop_
_entity_poly.entity_id
_entity_poly.type
_entity_poly.pdbx_seq_one_letter_code
_entity_poly.pdbx_strand_id
1 'polypeptide(L)'
;RRPQPKGHTTACRITSEDPGEGFKPSSGTMHELNFRSSANVWGYFSVGAASSIHSFSDSQFGHIFAYGENRQASRKQMVVALKELSIRGDFRTTVEYLIKLLETPAFEDNTITTGWLDELISKKLTAERPDPILAVICGAVTKAHIASDICATEYRVSLEKGQVPSKDVLKTVFPIDFIYDGSRYKFTVTRSGLDSYTLFINGSRCSVGVRPLSDGGLLILLNGRSHNAYWKEEVGATRLSVDGKTCLLEQENDPTQLRTPSPGKLVKFTIQNGEHVKKGQAFAEVEVMKMYMPLVAQEDGIVNLIKQPGATLEAGDILGILALDDPSRVKSAQPFLGQLPEMGPPQVLGNKAPQRFAFLHNILQSIMQGFDNSVIMQDTLKEFIEVLRNPELPYGEWNAQASALHSRMPQKLDAQLEQIVERAHSRGSEFPSKQLQKAFVRFLEENVAPSDVDTLRAALGPILEVMTKFNDGLKGHEFGVMSSLFQQYYDVESLFAARQNRDEEVILALRDQNKDNLVKVVYTALSHTRVSSKNNLIIAILDYYRPNKPGAGSVAKYLRSSLRQLAELESRQTAKVSLKARELLIQCAMPSLEERTSQMEHILRSSVLESRYGEAGWDHREPSFEIIKEVVDSKYTVFDVLSQFFVHPDPWVSLAALEVYTRRAYRAYQLKTIEYVTENDTPYVLTWDFALRKVGQSEFGLPIESSHPSTPGTPAGNEGFSRVHSISDMSYLNARTKDEPTRKGAVIPVQYIDEIEEYLTKALEVFPLAGSHGGKPRGSSSGLMADLSRQRKPTAPKIDSTDELTAVCNVAVKDAESLDDPEILARLVPIVNEYKEELLARRVRRLTFICGHKDGTYPGYYTFRGPAYEEDSSIRHIEPALAFQLELGRLSKFNIKPVFTENRNIHIYEAIGKGVENDKRYFTRAVVRPGRVRDDISTVEYMISEADRLMTDILDALEIIGNNNSDLNHIFINFSPVFPLTPKEVEEALAGFLDRFGRRAWRLRVTGVEVRIICTDPNTGEAYPVRVLINNTSGYIIQVELYAERKSEKGNEWYFQSIGGSTKIGSMHLRPVSTPYTTKGA
;
A
#
# COMPACT_ATOMS: atom_id res chain seq x y z
N ARG A 1 48.25 29.03 74.28
CA ARG A 1 47.10 29.10 73.34
C ARG A 1 46.99 27.76 72.63
N ARG A 2 45.84 27.08 72.65
CA ARG A 2 45.65 25.87 71.83
C ARG A 2 45.60 26.29 70.35
N PRO A 3 46.27 25.59 69.43
CA PRO A 3 46.17 25.87 68.00
C PRO A 3 44.72 25.71 67.54
N GLN A 4 44.21 26.67 66.78
CA GLN A 4 42.87 26.58 66.19
C GLN A 4 42.95 25.78 64.89
N PRO A 5 42.08 24.79 64.67
CA PRO A 5 42.01 24.06 63.41
C PRO A 5 41.58 25.01 62.29
N LYS A 6 42.37 25.05 61.20
CA LYS A 6 42.05 25.82 60.00
C LYS A 6 41.13 24.98 59.11
N GLY A 7 39.82 25.21 59.22
CA GLY A 7 38.80 24.49 58.45
C GLY A 7 38.53 23.06 58.93
N HIS A 8 37.96 22.24 58.05
CA HIS A 8 37.62 20.84 58.27
C HIS A 8 37.96 20.01 57.02
N THR A 9 38.40 18.77 57.22
CA THR A 9 38.70 17.85 56.13
C THR A 9 37.92 16.56 56.31
N THR A 10 37.14 16.19 55.31
CA THR A 10 36.48 14.88 55.21
C THR A 10 37.30 14.00 54.28
N ALA A 11 37.60 12.78 54.69
CA ALA A 11 38.39 11.84 53.89
C ALA A 11 37.58 10.56 53.65
N CYS A 12 37.63 10.04 52.42
CA CYS A 12 36.91 8.83 52.02
C CYS A 12 37.89 7.84 51.39
N ARG A 13 37.91 6.61 51.92
CA ARG A 13 38.68 5.50 51.36
C ARG A 13 37.91 4.88 50.21
N ILE A 14 38.57 4.62 49.09
CA ILE A 14 37.97 4.01 47.92
C ILE A 14 38.51 2.58 47.82
N THR A 15 37.60 1.61 47.99
CA THR A 15 37.92 0.17 48.05
C THR A 15 37.27 -0.59 46.89
N SER A 16 37.83 -1.75 46.54
CA SER A 16 37.29 -2.69 45.56
C SER A 16 36.32 -3.73 46.17
N GLU A 17 35.59 -3.31 47.20
CA GLU A 17 34.61 -4.14 47.90
C GLU A 17 33.22 -3.97 47.29
N ASP A 18 32.41 -5.04 47.30
CA ASP A 18 31.01 -4.99 46.86
C ASP A 18 30.04 -4.89 48.05
N PRO A 19 29.39 -3.72 48.28
CA PRO A 19 28.34 -3.58 49.28
C PRO A 19 27.15 -4.53 49.07
N GLY A 20 26.87 -4.93 47.82
CA GLY A 20 25.78 -5.84 47.48
C GLY A 20 26.02 -7.29 47.92
N GLU A 21 27.29 -7.71 48.02
CA GLU A 21 27.70 -9.03 48.50
C GLU A 21 28.26 -9.02 49.94
N GLY A 22 27.92 -7.99 50.72
CA GLY A 22 28.36 -7.88 52.11
C GLY A 22 29.84 -7.47 52.24
N PHE A 23 30.28 -6.52 51.42
CA PHE A 23 31.62 -5.93 51.43
C PHE A 23 32.76 -6.92 51.14
N LYS A 24 32.49 -7.94 50.30
CA LYS A 24 33.56 -8.83 49.84
C LYS A 24 34.52 -8.09 48.91
N PRO A 25 35.85 -8.20 49.12
CA PRO A 25 36.83 -7.62 48.21
C PRO A 25 36.85 -8.41 46.90
N SER A 26 36.97 -7.69 45.79
CA SER A 26 37.04 -8.27 44.45
C SER A 26 38.28 -7.77 43.70
N SER A 27 38.91 -8.69 42.97
CA SER A 27 40.12 -8.45 42.18
C SER A 27 39.77 -8.29 40.69
N GLY A 28 40.63 -7.61 39.95
CA GLY A 28 40.51 -7.55 38.49
C GLY A 28 41.12 -6.28 37.89
N THR A 29 40.88 -6.08 36.59
CA THR A 29 41.46 -4.98 35.82
C THR A 29 40.64 -3.69 35.96
N MET A 30 41.34 -2.56 36.01
CA MET A 30 40.76 -1.22 35.98
C MET A 30 40.72 -0.73 34.53
N HIS A 31 39.53 -0.44 34.02
CA HIS A 31 39.32 0.00 32.64
C HIS A 31 39.38 1.52 32.52
N GLU A 32 38.75 2.24 33.46
CA GLU A 32 38.76 3.70 33.50
C GLU A 32 38.89 4.20 34.94
N LEU A 33 39.72 5.24 35.09
CA LEU A 33 39.82 6.07 36.27
C LEU A 33 39.84 7.53 35.84
N ASN A 34 38.76 8.26 36.10
CA ASN A 34 38.72 9.70 35.90
C ASN A 34 38.26 10.38 37.19
N PHE A 35 39.21 11.03 37.86
CA PHE A 35 38.94 11.83 39.04
C PHE A 35 39.08 13.32 38.71
N ARG A 36 37.96 14.05 38.85
CA ARG A 36 37.93 15.50 38.66
C ARG A 36 38.33 16.20 39.96
N SER A 37 39.58 16.64 40.04
CA SER A 37 40.04 17.43 41.18
C SER A 37 39.39 18.81 41.20
N SER A 38 39.18 19.35 42.39
CA SER A 38 38.69 20.72 42.60
C SER A 38 39.65 21.49 43.51
N ALA A 39 39.47 22.80 43.64
CA ALA A 39 40.34 23.61 44.51
C ALA A 39 40.36 23.12 45.98
N ASN A 40 39.28 22.46 46.42
CA ASN A 40 39.11 21.96 47.78
C ASN A 40 39.17 20.44 47.87
N VAL A 41 39.13 19.71 46.75
CA VAL A 41 39.09 18.24 46.74
C VAL A 41 40.21 17.68 45.88
N TRP A 42 41.01 16.82 46.49
CA TRP A 42 42.08 16.10 45.81
C TRP A 42 42.09 14.65 46.28
N GLY A 43 42.73 13.78 45.52
CA GLY A 43 42.83 12.37 45.84
C GLY A 43 44.00 11.74 45.09
N TYR A 44 44.41 10.57 45.56
CA TYR A 44 45.43 9.77 44.91
C TYR A 44 44.98 8.31 44.85
N PHE A 45 45.46 7.60 43.84
CA PHE A 45 45.15 6.21 43.57
C PHE A 45 46.45 5.42 43.37
N SER A 46 46.50 4.19 43.87
CA SER A 46 47.65 3.29 43.74
C SER A 46 47.66 2.53 42.41
N VAL A 47 46.55 2.59 41.66
CA VAL A 47 46.33 1.87 40.40
C VAL A 47 46.01 2.88 39.30
N GLY A 48 46.69 2.76 38.16
CA GLY A 48 46.43 3.57 36.96
C GLY A 48 45.43 2.92 36.00
N ALA A 49 45.05 3.63 34.94
CA ALA A 49 44.22 3.07 33.87
C ALA A 49 44.91 1.85 33.23
N ALA A 50 44.14 0.78 32.99
CA ALA A 50 44.60 -0.54 32.50
C ALA A 50 45.54 -1.33 33.45
N SER A 51 45.69 -0.91 34.71
CA SER A 51 46.36 -1.72 35.73
C SER A 51 45.38 -2.65 36.45
N SER A 52 45.88 -3.62 37.23
CA SER A 52 45.07 -4.65 37.88
C SER A 52 45.24 -4.67 39.40
N ILE A 53 44.14 -4.93 40.10
CA ILE A 53 44.12 -5.24 41.53
C ILE A 53 44.23 -6.76 41.63
N HIS A 54 45.35 -7.26 42.17
CA HIS A 54 45.60 -8.69 42.33
C HIS A 54 45.08 -9.21 43.69
N SER A 55 44.99 -10.52 43.85
CA SER A 55 44.48 -11.12 45.10
C SER A 55 45.29 -10.76 46.36
N PHE A 56 46.59 -10.46 46.21
CA PHE A 56 47.47 -10.08 47.31
C PHE A 56 47.54 -8.57 47.61
N SER A 57 46.84 -7.72 46.86
CA SER A 57 46.87 -6.27 47.08
C SER A 57 45.79 -5.87 48.07
N ASP A 58 46.00 -4.76 48.77
CA ASP A 58 44.95 -4.17 49.58
C ASP A 58 43.73 -3.85 48.70
N SER A 59 42.53 -4.06 49.25
CA SER A 59 41.28 -3.67 48.60
C SER A 59 41.19 -2.15 48.44
N GLN A 60 41.86 -1.39 49.32
CA GLN A 60 41.96 0.06 49.17
C GLN A 60 42.96 0.42 48.07
N PHE A 61 42.45 0.96 46.97
CA PHE A 61 43.27 1.44 45.86
C PHE A 61 43.22 2.97 45.69
N GLY A 62 42.41 3.68 46.48
CA GLY A 62 42.31 5.14 46.41
C GLY A 62 41.97 5.81 47.74
N HIS A 63 42.31 7.10 47.84
CA HIS A 63 41.95 7.95 48.97
C HIS A 63 41.65 9.38 48.48
N ILE A 64 40.48 9.90 48.85
CA ILE A 64 40.01 11.25 48.47
C ILE A 64 39.86 12.10 49.73
N PHE A 65 40.29 13.36 49.64
CA PHE A 65 40.26 14.35 50.71
C PHE A 65 39.54 15.60 50.23
N ALA A 66 38.48 15.99 50.95
CA ALA A 66 37.75 17.21 50.72
C ALA A 66 37.95 18.18 51.89
N TYR A 67 38.45 19.36 51.61
CA TYR A 67 38.60 20.47 52.54
C TYR A 67 37.37 21.39 52.49
N GLY A 68 37.06 22.06 53.59
CA GLY A 68 36.06 23.12 53.65
C GLY A 68 36.25 24.00 54.89
N GLU A 69 35.63 25.17 54.91
CA GLU A 69 35.69 26.08 56.08
C GLU A 69 35.04 25.47 57.33
N ASN A 70 34.05 24.59 57.12
CA ASN A 70 33.35 23.85 58.14
C ASN A 70 33.01 22.43 57.65
N ARG A 71 32.51 21.58 58.57
CA ARG A 71 32.16 20.18 58.29
C ARG A 71 31.11 20.02 57.18
N GLN A 72 30.14 20.95 57.10
CA GLN A 72 29.12 20.89 56.06
C GLN A 72 29.68 21.19 54.67
N ALA A 73 30.59 22.16 54.59
CA ALA A 73 31.28 22.51 53.35
C ALA A 73 32.14 21.34 52.83
N SER A 74 32.97 20.73 53.68
CA SER A 74 33.80 19.59 53.27
C SER A 74 32.97 18.37 52.89
N ARG A 75 31.88 18.08 53.61
CA ARG A 75 30.93 17.00 53.30
C ARG A 75 30.31 17.20 51.91
N LYS A 76 29.75 18.38 51.64
CA LYS A 76 29.13 18.68 50.34
C LYS A 76 30.14 18.61 49.19
N GLN A 77 31.36 19.14 49.39
CA GLN A 77 32.45 19.03 48.43
C GLN A 77 32.83 17.57 48.15
N MET A 78 32.91 16.73 49.19
CA MET A 78 33.17 15.30 49.03
C MET A 78 32.06 14.60 48.22
N VAL A 79 30.79 14.87 48.51
CA VAL A 79 29.66 14.27 47.78
C VAL A 79 29.70 14.65 46.30
N VAL A 80 29.97 15.91 45.97
CA VAL A 80 30.11 16.36 44.58
C VAL A 80 31.27 15.64 43.89
N ALA A 81 32.44 15.56 44.53
CA ALA A 81 33.60 14.89 43.95
C ALA A 81 33.39 13.37 43.75
N LEU A 82 32.70 12.70 44.67
CA LEU A 82 32.36 11.28 44.53
C LEU A 82 31.33 11.03 43.42
N LYS A 83 30.36 11.95 43.23
CA LYS A 83 29.38 11.86 42.12
C LYS A 83 30.03 12.09 40.75
N GLU A 84 31.08 12.90 40.68
CA GLU A 84 31.83 13.15 39.45
C GLU A 84 32.95 12.13 39.16
N LEU A 85 33.30 11.31 40.15
CA LEU A 85 34.33 10.28 40.04
C LEU A 85 33.82 9.13 39.16
N SER A 86 34.46 8.89 38.01
CA SER A 86 34.19 7.70 37.21
C SER A 86 35.29 6.65 37.43
N ILE A 87 34.88 5.51 38.00
CA ILE A 87 35.73 4.33 38.13
C ILE A 87 35.01 3.15 37.48
N ARG A 88 35.62 2.60 36.43
CA ARG A 88 35.13 1.39 35.75
C ARG A 88 36.18 0.31 35.81
N GLY A 89 35.77 -0.89 36.21
CA GLY A 89 36.66 -2.04 36.38
C GLY A 89 35.91 -3.36 36.35
N ASP A 90 36.66 -4.45 36.45
CA ASP A 90 36.14 -5.80 36.70
C ASP A 90 35.52 -5.92 38.10
N PHE A 91 36.06 -5.18 39.06
CA PHE A 91 35.58 -5.11 40.43
C PHE A 91 34.46 -4.08 40.62
N ARG A 92 33.78 -4.16 41.77
CA ARG A 92 32.84 -3.16 42.26
C ARG A 92 33.54 -2.22 43.24
N THR A 93 32.95 -1.05 43.47
CA THR A 93 33.53 -0.04 44.37
C THR A 93 32.53 0.43 45.40
N THR A 94 33.04 0.98 46.49
CA THR A 94 32.23 1.50 47.61
C THR A 94 31.71 2.93 47.39
N VAL A 95 32.02 3.57 46.26
CA VAL A 95 31.71 5.00 45.98
C VAL A 95 30.21 5.30 46.12
N GLU A 96 29.35 4.50 45.50
CA GLU A 96 27.88 4.71 45.56
C GLU A 96 27.34 4.60 46.99
N TYR A 97 27.91 3.70 47.79
CA TYR A 97 27.54 3.53 49.18
C TYR A 97 28.04 4.69 50.06
N LEU A 98 29.26 5.17 49.81
CA LEU A 98 29.84 6.34 50.50
C LEU A 98 29.02 7.61 50.26
N ILE A 99 28.57 7.84 49.02
CA ILE A 99 27.68 8.97 48.70
C ILE A 99 26.43 8.91 49.59
N LYS A 100 25.78 7.74 49.66
CA LYS A 100 24.58 7.56 50.48
C LYS A 100 24.84 7.79 51.96
N LEU A 101 25.96 7.30 52.50
CA LEU A 101 26.34 7.52 53.90
C LEU A 101 26.48 9.01 54.22
N LEU A 102 27.18 9.77 53.37
CA LEU A 102 27.41 11.21 53.54
C LEU A 102 26.12 12.04 53.43
N GLU A 103 25.13 11.56 52.68
CA GLU A 103 23.82 12.19 52.50
C GLU A 103 22.80 11.81 53.60
N THR A 104 23.13 10.92 54.54
CA THR A 104 22.22 10.58 55.64
C THR A 104 22.07 11.72 56.66
N PRO A 105 20.86 11.92 57.23
CA PRO A 105 20.66 12.90 58.32
C PRO A 105 21.54 12.62 59.55
N ALA A 106 21.76 11.35 59.90
CA ALA A 106 22.63 10.98 61.03
C ALA A 106 24.08 11.44 60.82
N PHE A 107 24.61 11.32 59.60
CA PHE A 107 25.92 11.85 59.26
C PHE A 107 25.88 13.39 59.20
N GLU A 108 24.81 14.02 58.73
CA GLU A 108 24.66 15.48 58.73
C GLU A 108 24.73 16.09 60.14
N ASP A 109 23.93 15.55 61.05
CA ASP A 109 23.76 16.03 62.43
C ASP A 109 24.88 15.57 63.38
N ASN A 110 25.81 14.76 62.87
CA ASN A 110 26.95 14.21 63.60
C ASN A 110 26.54 13.31 64.79
N THR A 111 25.45 12.57 64.64
CA THR A 111 24.87 11.65 65.65
C THR A 111 25.27 10.19 65.41
N ILE A 112 26.52 9.97 64.97
CA ILE A 112 27.05 8.66 64.59
C ILE A 112 27.83 7.99 65.73
N THR A 113 27.71 6.67 65.84
CA THR A 113 28.49 5.82 66.76
C THR A 113 29.41 4.88 65.97
N THR A 114 30.33 4.18 66.65
CA THR A 114 31.24 3.23 65.98
C THR A 114 30.51 2.02 65.38
N GLY A 115 29.34 1.64 65.91
CA GLY A 115 28.49 0.56 65.37
C GLY A 115 27.42 1.04 64.39
N TRP A 116 27.35 2.34 64.08
CA TRP A 116 26.31 2.90 63.22
C TRP A 116 26.28 2.27 61.81
N LEU A 117 27.45 2.02 61.24
CA LEU A 117 27.57 1.39 59.93
C LEU A 117 27.08 -0.07 59.96
N ASP A 118 27.45 -0.83 60.98
CA ASP A 118 27.05 -2.23 61.14
C ASP A 118 25.51 -2.36 61.30
N GLU A 119 24.89 -1.42 62.02
CA GLU A 119 23.43 -1.34 62.10
C GLU A 119 22.78 -1.09 60.73
N LEU A 120 23.35 -0.19 59.91
CA LEU A 120 22.84 0.07 58.56
C LEU A 120 22.98 -1.14 57.63
N ILE A 121 24.09 -1.87 57.74
CA ILE A 121 24.32 -3.12 56.99
C ILE A 121 23.30 -4.18 57.43
N SER A 122 23.04 -4.31 58.73
CA SER A 122 22.03 -5.25 59.26
C SER A 122 20.61 -4.93 58.76
N LYS A 123 20.31 -3.64 58.57
CA LYS A 123 19.04 -3.15 57.99
C LYS A 123 18.99 -3.25 56.45
N LYS A 124 20.01 -3.84 55.82
CA LYS A 124 20.15 -3.98 54.36
C LYS A 124 20.00 -2.65 53.63
N LEU A 125 20.69 -1.61 54.11
CA LEU A 125 20.77 -0.36 53.36
C LEU A 125 21.42 -0.63 52.01
N THR A 126 20.68 -0.46 50.92
CA THR A 126 21.22 -0.58 49.55
C THR A 126 21.82 0.75 49.10
N ALA A 127 22.74 0.75 48.15
CA ALA A 127 23.15 1.97 47.47
C ALA A 127 21.96 2.61 46.72
N GLU A 128 22.09 3.88 46.33
CA GLU A 128 21.04 4.55 45.55
C GLU A 128 20.90 3.87 44.18
N ARG A 129 19.72 3.30 43.90
CA ARG A 129 19.41 2.65 42.62
C ARG A 129 18.81 3.66 41.63
N PRO A 130 18.95 3.44 40.32
CA PRO A 130 18.21 4.21 39.32
C PRO A 130 16.69 3.97 39.46
N ASP A 131 15.89 4.87 38.89
CA ASP A 131 14.45 4.67 38.79
C ASP A 131 14.15 3.33 38.07
N PRO A 132 13.28 2.45 38.62
CA PRO A 132 13.05 1.13 38.04
C PRO A 132 12.64 1.17 36.57
N ILE A 133 11.79 2.10 36.17
CA ILE A 133 11.32 2.21 34.78
C ILE A 133 12.48 2.62 33.86
N LEU A 134 13.26 3.63 34.28
CA LEU A 134 14.46 4.04 33.55
C LEU A 134 15.48 2.90 33.42
N ALA A 135 15.76 2.19 34.52
CA ALA A 135 16.71 1.07 34.53
C ALA A 135 16.28 -0.06 33.59
N VAL A 136 14.99 -0.40 33.60
CA VAL A 136 14.40 -1.42 32.73
C VAL A 136 14.46 -1.00 31.27
N ILE A 137 14.10 0.25 30.93
CA ILE A 137 14.19 0.75 29.55
C ILE A 137 15.64 0.77 29.08
N CYS A 138 16.55 1.34 29.87
CA CYS A 138 17.98 1.38 29.54
C CYS A 138 18.54 -0.04 29.38
N GLY A 139 18.16 -0.98 30.26
CA GLY A 139 18.59 -2.38 30.18
C GLY A 139 18.07 -3.11 28.94
N ALA A 140 16.83 -2.88 28.55
CA ALA A 140 16.27 -3.43 27.33
C ALA A 140 16.95 -2.87 26.07
N VAL A 141 17.23 -1.57 26.05
CA VAL A 141 17.91 -0.88 24.95
C VAL A 141 19.37 -1.33 24.84
N THR A 142 20.11 -1.42 25.94
CA THR A 142 21.51 -1.87 25.91
C THR A 142 21.62 -3.31 25.41
N LYS A 143 20.79 -4.24 25.92
CA LYS A 143 20.75 -5.62 25.42
C LYS A 143 20.38 -5.70 23.94
N ALA A 144 19.38 -4.93 23.49
CA ALA A 144 19.02 -4.87 22.08
C ALA A 144 20.13 -4.29 21.20
N HIS A 145 20.84 -3.27 21.68
CA HIS A 145 21.97 -2.66 20.99
C HIS A 145 23.13 -3.66 20.83
N ILE A 146 23.51 -4.35 21.91
CA ILE A 146 24.55 -5.40 21.89
C ILE A 146 24.16 -6.50 20.89
N ALA A 147 22.93 -7.00 20.96
CA ALA A 147 22.46 -8.03 20.03
C ALA A 147 22.49 -7.55 18.57
N SER A 148 22.06 -6.32 18.31
CA SER A 148 22.08 -5.74 16.96
C SER A 148 23.50 -5.53 16.43
N ASP A 149 24.44 -5.13 17.27
CA ASP A 149 25.82 -4.88 16.87
C ASP A 149 26.57 -6.20 16.58
N ILE A 150 26.28 -7.25 17.36
CA ILE A 150 26.76 -8.62 17.10
C ILE A 150 26.27 -9.10 15.73
N CYS A 151 24.97 -8.97 15.43
CA CYS A 151 24.40 -9.38 14.15
C CYS A 151 25.04 -8.63 12.96
N ALA A 152 25.21 -7.31 13.07
CA ALA A 152 25.82 -6.51 12.01
C ALA A 152 27.30 -6.86 11.81
N THR A 153 28.03 -7.07 12.90
CA THR A 153 29.45 -7.44 12.88
C THR A 153 29.64 -8.85 12.33
N GLU A 154 28.83 -9.82 12.73
CA GLU A 154 28.84 -11.20 12.21
C GLU A 154 28.62 -11.22 10.70
N TYR A 155 27.65 -10.45 10.22
CA TYR A 155 27.37 -10.35 8.79
C TYR A 155 28.55 -9.75 8.02
N ARG A 156 29.12 -8.66 8.54
CA ARG A 156 30.27 -7.98 7.95
C ARG A 156 31.50 -8.91 7.88
N VAL A 157 31.87 -9.54 9.00
CA VAL A 157 33.04 -10.43 9.07
C VAL A 157 32.88 -11.63 8.14
N SER A 158 31.68 -12.18 8.01
CA SER A 158 31.40 -13.25 7.06
C SER A 158 31.53 -12.79 5.60
N LEU A 159 31.04 -11.59 5.30
CA LEU A 159 31.14 -10.99 3.96
C LEU A 159 32.60 -10.69 3.56
N GLU A 160 33.43 -10.24 4.52
CA GLU A 160 34.88 -10.07 4.34
C GLU A 160 35.55 -11.39 3.95
N LYS A 161 35.10 -12.51 4.53
CA LYS A 161 35.56 -13.87 4.17
C LYS A 161 34.96 -14.38 2.85
N GLY A 162 34.06 -13.63 2.22
CA GLY A 162 33.36 -14.02 0.99
C GLY A 162 32.27 -15.05 1.18
N GLN A 163 31.74 -15.17 2.39
CA GLN A 163 30.54 -15.95 2.68
C GLN A 163 29.37 -14.99 2.85
N VAL A 164 28.25 -15.28 2.18
CA VAL A 164 27.01 -14.52 2.35
C VAL A 164 26.17 -15.24 3.39
N PRO A 165 25.97 -14.67 4.60
CA PRO A 165 25.14 -15.28 5.63
C PRO A 165 23.65 -15.28 5.24
N SER A 166 22.85 -16.05 5.98
CA SER A 166 21.40 -16.00 5.85
C SER A 166 20.86 -14.58 6.08
N LYS A 167 19.77 -14.24 5.39
CA LYS A 167 18.99 -13.01 5.59
C LYS A 167 18.53 -12.85 7.03
N ASP A 168 18.37 -13.96 7.75
CA ASP A 168 17.96 -13.97 9.16
C ASP A 168 19.03 -13.42 10.10
N VAL A 169 20.29 -13.24 9.68
CA VAL A 169 21.30 -12.62 10.55
C VAL A 169 20.99 -11.13 10.74
N LEU A 170 20.46 -10.46 9.71
CA LEU A 170 20.12 -9.04 9.71
C LEU A 170 18.72 -8.78 10.29
N LYS A 171 18.46 -9.26 11.51
CA LYS A 171 17.20 -8.98 12.22
C LYS A 171 17.21 -7.55 12.75
N THR A 172 16.05 -6.92 12.69
CA THR A 172 15.79 -5.61 13.33
C THR A 172 14.86 -5.73 14.53
N VAL A 173 14.37 -6.93 14.84
CA VAL A 173 13.46 -7.20 15.95
C VAL A 173 14.16 -8.15 16.91
N PHE A 174 14.30 -7.72 18.16
CA PHE A 174 15.03 -8.42 19.21
C PHE A 174 14.09 -8.69 20.39
N PRO A 175 13.76 -9.96 20.67
CA PRO A 175 13.08 -10.31 21.91
C PRO A 175 14.10 -10.23 23.07
N ILE A 176 13.83 -9.36 24.04
CA ILE A 176 14.70 -9.15 25.21
C ILE A 176 13.95 -9.58 26.46
N ASP A 177 14.59 -10.40 27.28
CA ASP A 177 14.04 -10.92 28.53
C ASP A 177 15.09 -10.82 29.62
N PHE A 178 14.69 -10.25 30.77
CA PHE A 178 15.52 -10.17 31.97
C PHE A 178 14.65 -9.94 33.20
N ILE A 179 15.23 -10.21 34.37
CA ILE A 179 14.62 -9.98 35.67
C ILE A 179 15.27 -8.75 36.29
N TYR A 180 14.43 -7.84 36.77
CA TYR A 180 14.84 -6.67 37.53
C TYR A 180 13.98 -6.56 38.79
N ASP A 181 14.64 -6.50 39.96
CA ASP A 181 13.99 -6.37 41.27
C ASP A 181 12.88 -7.42 41.53
N GLY A 182 13.12 -8.66 41.11
CA GLY A 182 12.19 -9.79 41.27
C GLY A 182 11.04 -9.85 40.25
N SER A 183 10.91 -8.85 39.38
CA SER A 183 9.95 -8.82 38.27
C SER A 183 10.63 -9.20 36.94
N ARG A 184 10.00 -10.09 36.17
CA ARG A 184 10.46 -10.49 34.84
C ARG A 184 9.86 -9.58 33.76
N TYR A 185 10.71 -8.95 32.98
CA TYR A 185 10.35 -8.05 31.90
C TYR A 185 10.64 -8.70 30.55
N LYS A 186 9.58 -8.88 29.75
CA LYS A 186 9.67 -9.43 28.40
C LYS A 186 9.37 -8.33 27.37
N PHE A 187 10.43 -7.79 26.79
CA PHE A 187 10.36 -6.78 25.75
C PHE A 187 10.43 -7.39 24.35
N THR A 188 9.76 -6.76 23.42
CA THR A 188 10.10 -6.86 21.99
C THR A 188 10.65 -5.51 21.57
N VAL A 189 11.93 -5.45 21.24
CA VAL A 189 12.60 -4.20 20.85
C VAL A 189 12.82 -4.21 19.35
N THR A 190 12.35 -3.18 18.67
CA THR A 190 12.59 -2.99 17.23
C THR A 190 13.59 -1.88 17.00
N ARG A 191 14.51 -2.09 16.06
CA ARG A 191 15.43 -1.06 15.59
C ARG A 191 14.71 -0.23 14.51
N SER A 192 14.27 0.96 14.90
CA SER A 192 13.51 1.90 14.08
C SER A 192 14.38 2.79 13.19
N GLY A 193 15.68 2.88 13.48
CA GLY A 193 16.66 3.58 12.66
C GLY A 193 18.09 3.26 13.09
N LEU A 194 19.07 4.02 12.59
CA LEU A 194 20.47 3.84 12.98
C LEU A 194 20.67 4.08 14.48
N ASP A 195 20.11 5.19 14.96
CA ASP A 195 20.27 5.74 16.31
C ASP A 195 18.95 5.73 17.09
N SER A 196 17.98 4.89 16.70
CA SER A 196 16.69 4.82 17.39
C SER A 196 16.16 3.40 17.53
N TYR A 197 15.52 3.16 18.68
CA TYR A 197 14.86 1.92 19.02
C TYR A 197 13.44 2.22 19.51
N THR A 198 12.52 1.30 19.22
CA THR A 198 11.17 1.32 19.78
C THR A 198 10.97 0.05 20.60
N LEU A 199 10.65 0.23 21.88
CA LEU A 199 10.39 -0.86 22.81
C LEU A 199 8.89 -1.13 22.87
N PHE A 200 8.52 -2.41 22.86
CA PHE A 200 7.15 -2.86 23.06
C PHE A 200 7.06 -3.79 24.26
N ILE A 201 6.12 -3.52 25.16
CA ILE A 201 5.79 -4.37 26.31
C ILE A 201 4.31 -4.25 26.63
N ASN A 202 3.61 -5.39 26.74
CA ASN A 202 2.18 -5.46 27.13
C ASN A 202 1.25 -4.46 26.40
N GLY A 203 1.51 -4.23 25.11
CA GLY A 203 0.75 -3.28 24.27
C GLY A 203 1.17 -1.80 24.38
N SER A 204 2.03 -1.45 25.33
CA SER A 204 2.65 -0.11 25.42
C SER A 204 3.89 -0.01 24.54
N ARG A 205 4.20 1.21 24.08
CA ARG A 205 5.38 1.52 23.27
C ARG A 205 6.18 2.67 23.83
N CYS A 206 7.50 2.63 23.67
CA CYS A 206 8.40 3.72 24.03
C CYS A 206 9.46 3.90 22.95
N SER A 207 9.64 5.12 22.44
CA SER A 207 10.68 5.44 21.46
C SER A 207 11.89 6.05 22.15
N VAL A 208 13.07 5.49 21.86
CA VAL A 208 14.32 5.84 22.53
C VAL A 208 15.40 6.16 21.50
N GLY A 209 16.08 7.29 21.67
CA GLY A 209 17.25 7.65 20.88
C GLY A 209 18.51 7.07 21.53
N VAL A 210 19.44 6.57 20.74
CA VAL A 210 20.66 5.92 21.23
C VAL A 210 21.84 6.42 20.43
N ARG A 211 22.90 6.82 21.13
CA ARG A 211 24.18 7.16 20.51
C ARG A 211 25.32 6.42 21.23
N PRO A 212 26.15 5.64 20.52
CA PRO A 212 27.33 5.05 21.11
C PRO A 212 28.36 6.13 21.46
N LEU A 213 28.93 6.03 22.67
CA LEU A 213 30.02 6.87 23.13
C LEU A 213 31.37 6.23 22.76
N SER A 214 32.41 7.05 22.61
CA SER A 214 33.75 6.59 22.23
C SER A 214 34.43 5.71 23.28
N ASP A 215 33.94 5.74 24.52
CA ASP A 215 34.47 5.04 25.68
C ASP A 215 33.73 3.72 25.98
N GLY A 216 32.94 3.23 25.02
CA GLY A 216 32.17 1.99 25.13
C GLY A 216 30.82 2.13 25.88
N GLY A 217 30.44 3.35 26.29
CA GLY A 217 29.11 3.61 26.84
C GLY A 217 28.03 3.86 25.79
N LEU A 218 26.78 3.95 26.25
CA LEU A 218 25.64 4.39 25.45
C LEU A 218 25.05 5.66 26.04
N LEU A 219 24.79 6.64 25.18
CA LEU A 219 23.99 7.82 25.49
C LEU A 219 22.55 7.55 25.07
N ILE A 220 21.68 7.40 26.05
CA ILE A 220 20.26 7.08 25.88
C ILE A 220 19.44 8.37 26.04
N LEU A 221 18.67 8.71 25.01
CA LEU A 221 17.78 9.87 24.97
C LEU A 221 16.34 9.41 25.23
N LEU A 222 15.78 9.84 26.36
CA LEU A 222 14.44 9.48 26.80
C LEU A 222 13.72 10.71 27.34
N ASN A 223 12.53 10.99 26.82
CA ASN A 223 11.71 12.13 27.22
C ASN A 223 12.47 13.48 27.20
N GLY A 224 13.31 13.69 26.18
CA GLY A 224 14.14 14.90 26.03
C GLY A 224 15.31 15.00 27.02
N ARG A 225 15.58 13.95 27.82
CA ARG A 225 16.70 13.88 28.76
C ARG A 225 17.74 12.87 28.27
N SER A 226 18.99 13.17 28.56
CA SER A 226 20.12 12.31 28.24
C SER A 226 20.53 11.51 29.47
N HIS A 227 20.68 10.20 29.29
CA HIS A 227 21.10 9.26 30.32
C HIS A 227 22.32 8.49 29.84
N ASN A 228 23.35 8.39 30.68
CA ASN A 228 24.55 7.62 30.35
C ASN A 228 24.39 6.20 30.88
N ALA A 229 24.52 5.21 30.01
CA ALA A 229 24.42 3.80 30.36
C ALA A 229 25.72 3.06 30.02
N TYR A 230 26.31 2.43 31.02
CA TYR A 230 27.45 1.53 30.89
C TYR A 230 27.03 0.14 31.35
N TRP A 231 27.54 -0.92 30.71
CA TRP A 231 27.22 -2.28 31.10
C TRP A 231 28.47 -3.15 31.16
N LYS A 232 28.34 -4.26 31.87
CA LYS A 232 29.31 -5.35 31.92
C LYS A 232 28.56 -6.67 32.06
N GLU A 233 28.88 -7.64 31.21
CA GLU A 233 28.33 -8.99 31.33
C GLU A 233 29.06 -9.75 32.46
N GLU A 234 28.28 -10.32 33.39
CA GLU A 234 28.71 -11.18 34.49
C GLU A 234 28.03 -12.57 34.33
N VAL A 235 28.46 -13.58 35.09
CA VAL A 235 27.86 -14.92 34.97
C VAL A 235 26.42 -14.90 35.47
N GLY A 236 25.46 -15.07 34.55
CA GLY A 236 24.03 -15.13 34.86
C GLY A 236 23.34 -13.77 35.05
N ALA A 237 24.05 -12.65 34.90
CA ALA A 237 23.47 -11.31 34.99
C ALA A 237 24.28 -10.28 34.20
N THR A 238 23.63 -9.19 33.79
CA THR A 238 24.29 -8.03 33.20
C THR A 238 24.30 -6.89 34.21
N ARG A 239 25.48 -6.43 34.61
CA ARG A 239 25.63 -5.26 35.48
C ARG A 239 25.49 -3.99 34.65
N LEU A 240 24.49 -3.18 34.97
CA LEU A 240 24.18 -1.93 34.27
C LEU A 240 24.39 -0.75 35.23
N SER A 241 25.13 0.27 34.82
CA SER A 241 25.26 1.54 35.52
C SER A 241 24.56 2.63 34.70
N VAL A 242 23.51 3.23 35.26
CA VAL A 242 22.74 4.31 34.64
C VAL A 242 22.94 5.57 35.46
N ASP A 243 23.46 6.63 34.85
CA ASP A 243 23.77 7.92 35.50
C ASP A 243 24.63 7.77 36.78
N GLY A 244 25.57 6.83 36.76
CA GLY A 244 26.46 6.54 37.89
C GLY A 244 25.82 5.69 39.00
N LYS A 245 24.62 5.14 38.78
CA LYS A 245 23.94 4.25 39.73
C LYS A 245 23.91 2.81 39.19
N THR A 246 24.50 1.89 39.93
CA THR A 246 24.60 0.48 39.52
C THR A 246 23.33 -0.31 39.82
N CYS A 247 22.97 -1.19 38.89
CA CYS A 247 21.87 -2.13 39.00
C CYS A 247 22.17 -3.42 38.22
N LEU A 248 21.40 -4.48 38.49
CA LEU A 248 21.63 -5.82 37.92
C LEU A 248 20.41 -6.27 37.12
N LEU A 249 20.67 -6.74 35.90
CA LEU A 249 19.70 -7.40 35.03
C LEU A 249 19.97 -8.90 35.10
N GLU A 250 19.21 -9.62 35.92
CA GLU A 250 19.39 -11.05 36.10
C GLU A 250 18.79 -11.82 34.92
N GLN A 251 19.44 -12.90 34.51
CA GLN A 251 18.86 -13.82 33.54
C GLN A 251 17.99 -14.84 34.28
N GLU A 252 16.84 -15.19 33.69
CA GLU A 252 16.02 -16.27 34.21
C GLU A 252 16.78 -17.59 34.04
N ASN A 253 17.21 -18.16 35.16
CA ASN A 253 17.76 -19.49 35.22
C ASN A 253 16.82 -20.34 36.08
N ASP A 254 15.98 -21.13 35.42
CA ASP A 254 15.11 -22.11 36.08
C ASP A 254 15.78 -23.49 36.03
N PRO A 255 16.51 -23.90 37.08
CA PRO A 255 17.19 -25.19 37.11
C PRO A 255 16.20 -26.38 37.15
N THR A 256 14.90 -26.14 37.37
CA THR A 256 13.88 -27.21 37.25
C THR A 256 13.64 -27.62 35.81
N GLN A 257 14.10 -26.85 34.82
CA GLN A 257 13.91 -27.17 33.41
C GLN A 257 15.22 -27.67 32.80
N LEU A 258 15.25 -28.94 32.41
CA LEU A 258 16.39 -29.51 31.67
C LEU A 258 16.30 -29.08 30.21
N ARG A 259 17.01 -28.01 29.87
CA ARG A 259 17.06 -27.45 28.51
C ARG A 259 18.29 -27.92 27.75
N THR A 260 18.15 -28.17 26.46
CA THR A 260 19.33 -28.41 25.60
C THR A 260 19.99 -27.08 25.23
N PRO A 261 21.33 -26.95 25.33
CA PRO A 261 22.03 -25.74 24.91
C PRO A 261 22.23 -25.68 23.38
N SER A 262 22.06 -26.81 22.68
CA SER A 262 22.32 -26.93 21.25
C SER A 262 21.15 -27.57 20.50
N PRO A 263 20.96 -27.21 19.22
CA PRO A 263 20.02 -27.88 18.34
C PRO A 263 20.60 -29.21 17.85
N GLY A 264 19.76 -30.20 17.59
CA GLY A 264 20.23 -31.52 17.16
C GLY A 264 19.14 -32.58 17.20
N LYS A 265 19.53 -33.85 17.10
CA LYS A 265 18.59 -34.96 17.31
C LYS A 265 18.79 -35.54 18.70
N LEU A 266 17.71 -35.73 19.44
CA LEU A 266 17.76 -36.49 20.69
C LEU A 266 17.99 -37.96 20.36
N VAL A 267 19.15 -38.51 20.72
CA VAL A 267 19.51 -39.89 20.38
C VAL A 267 18.86 -40.84 21.38
N LYS A 268 19.13 -40.60 22.67
CA LYS A 268 18.61 -41.38 23.79
C LYS A 268 18.73 -40.58 25.09
N PHE A 269 17.95 -40.98 26.08
CA PHE A 269 18.21 -40.62 27.47
C PHE A 269 19.15 -41.64 28.11
N THR A 270 20.09 -41.18 28.91
CA THR A 270 21.01 -42.05 29.68
C THR A 270 20.39 -42.51 31.00
N ILE A 271 19.29 -41.89 31.40
CA ILE A 271 18.51 -42.16 32.62
C ILE A 271 17.07 -42.56 32.29
N GLN A 272 16.40 -43.19 33.24
CA GLN A 272 14.98 -43.54 33.15
C GLN A 272 14.09 -42.41 33.70
N ASN A 273 12.81 -42.43 33.32
CA ASN A 273 11.85 -41.46 33.82
C ASN A 273 11.60 -41.69 35.32
N GLY A 274 11.69 -40.65 36.14
CA GLY A 274 11.57 -40.70 37.61
C GLY A 274 12.86 -41.09 38.34
N GLU A 275 14.00 -41.17 37.65
CA GLU A 275 15.30 -41.46 38.26
C GLU A 275 15.93 -40.20 38.88
N HIS A 276 16.65 -40.37 39.99
CA HIS A 276 17.39 -39.29 40.66
C HIS A 276 18.74 -39.05 39.99
N VAL A 277 19.03 -37.81 39.63
CA VAL A 277 20.30 -37.38 39.01
C VAL A 277 21.09 -36.47 39.92
N LYS A 278 22.41 -36.56 39.83
CA LYS A 278 23.35 -35.66 40.48
C LYS A 278 23.80 -34.53 39.55
N LYS A 279 24.20 -33.41 40.13
CA LYS A 279 24.85 -32.29 39.44
C LYS A 279 26.07 -32.78 38.67
N GLY A 280 26.11 -32.46 37.37
CA GLY A 280 27.14 -32.88 36.43
C GLY A 280 26.93 -34.29 35.84
N GLN A 281 25.92 -35.04 36.27
CA GLN A 281 25.58 -36.34 35.69
C GLN A 281 24.91 -36.16 34.33
N ALA A 282 25.30 -36.96 33.33
CA ALA A 282 24.68 -36.95 32.02
C ALA A 282 23.28 -37.57 32.08
N PHE A 283 22.27 -36.86 31.57
CA PHE A 283 20.87 -37.32 31.52
C PHE A 283 20.38 -37.61 30.09
N ALA A 284 20.99 -37.02 29.07
CA ALA A 284 20.65 -37.26 27.66
C ALA A 284 21.87 -37.21 26.75
N GLU A 285 21.81 -37.88 25.61
CA GLU A 285 22.77 -37.75 24.52
C GLU A 285 22.07 -37.14 23.30
N VAL A 286 22.63 -36.06 22.78
CA VAL A 286 22.16 -35.40 21.56
C VAL A 286 23.19 -35.53 20.45
N GLU A 287 22.72 -35.75 19.23
CA GLU A 287 23.55 -35.75 18.03
C GLU A 287 23.55 -34.34 17.42
N VAL A 288 24.72 -33.71 17.40
CA VAL A 288 24.96 -32.40 16.82
C VAL A 288 26.16 -32.51 15.90
N MET A 289 26.03 -32.10 14.64
CA MET A 289 27.11 -32.23 13.63
C MET A 289 27.70 -33.65 13.53
N LYS A 290 26.85 -34.69 13.60
CA LYS A 290 27.22 -36.13 13.60
C LYS A 290 28.10 -36.57 14.79
N MET A 291 28.18 -35.75 15.82
CA MET A 291 28.90 -36.02 17.06
C MET A 291 27.89 -36.18 18.20
N TYR A 292 28.16 -37.12 19.10
CA TYR A 292 27.37 -37.28 20.32
C TYR A 292 27.86 -36.29 21.37
N MET A 293 26.95 -35.48 21.91
CA MET A 293 27.20 -34.55 23.00
C MET A 293 26.38 -34.97 24.22
N PRO A 294 27.03 -35.24 25.37
CA PRO A 294 26.31 -35.54 26.60
C PRO A 294 25.73 -34.24 27.19
N LEU A 295 24.45 -34.28 27.53
CA LEU A 295 23.78 -33.23 28.29
C LEU A 295 23.83 -33.55 29.77
N VAL A 296 24.37 -32.63 30.56
CA VAL A 296 24.58 -32.78 32.00
C VAL A 296 23.56 -32.01 32.82
N ALA A 297 23.11 -32.60 33.93
CA ALA A 297 22.21 -31.94 34.88
C ALA A 297 22.96 -30.84 35.66
N GLN A 298 22.32 -29.68 35.84
CA GLN A 298 22.92 -28.54 36.55
C GLN A 298 22.78 -28.63 38.07
N GLU A 299 21.78 -29.36 38.56
CA GLU A 299 21.46 -29.51 39.98
C GLU A 299 21.00 -30.96 40.27
N ASP A 300 20.92 -31.31 41.55
CA ASP A 300 20.47 -32.62 42.03
C ASP A 300 18.93 -32.68 42.05
N GLY A 301 18.33 -33.80 41.64
CA GLY A 301 16.88 -33.99 41.74
C GLY A 301 16.32 -35.16 40.93
N ILE A 302 15.00 -35.30 40.92
CA ILE A 302 14.29 -36.38 40.21
C ILE A 302 13.85 -35.89 38.83
N VAL A 303 14.22 -36.60 37.77
CA VAL A 303 13.92 -36.19 36.39
C VAL A 303 12.59 -36.74 35.91
N ASN A 304 11.76 -35.88 35.33
CA ASN A 304 10.58 -36.24 34.55
C ASN A 304 10.80 -35.89 33.06
N LEU A 305 10.93 -36.90 32.22
CA LEU A 305 11.24 -36.77 30.79
C LEU A 305 9.98 -36.43 29.98
N ILE A 306 10.05 -35.41 29.12
CA ILE A 306 8.91 -34.93 28.31
C ILE A 306 9.09 -35.27 26.84
N LYS A 307 10.26 -35.01 26.27
CA LYS A 307 10.53 -35.25 24.84
C LYS A 307 10.78 -36.73 24.58
N GLN A 308 10.33 -37.23 23.43
CA GLN A 308 10.61 -38.61 23.02
C GLN A 308 11.96 -38.72 22.31
N PRO A 309 12.73 -39.81 22.52
CA PRO A 309 13.92 -40.10 21.74
C PRO A 309 13.63 -40.11 20.23
N GLY A 310 14.59 -39.63 19.44
CA GLY A 310 14.46 -39.49 17.99
C GLY A 310 13.92 -38.14 17.52
N ALA A 311 13.36 -37.33 18.42
CA ALA A 311 12.87 -35.99 18.11
C ALA A 311 14.01 -35.03 17.72
N THR A 312 13.74 -34.14 16.77
CA THR A 312 14.59 -32.99 16.48
C THR A 312 14.39 -31.93 17.55
N LEU A 313 15.50 -31.37 18.03
CA LEU A 313 15.58 -30.39 19.10
C LEU A 313 16.11 -29.06 18.55
N GLU A 314 15.57 -27.98 19.06
CA GLU A 314 16.10 -26.62 18.88
C GLU A 314 16.88 -26.18 20.12
N ALA A 315 17.74 -25.16 19.99
CA ALA A 315 18.46 -24.62 21.15
C ALA A 315 17.47 -24.03 22.17
N GLY A 316 17.59 -24.44 23.43
CA GLY A 316 16.69 -24.04 24.51
C GLY A 316 15.47 -24.94 24.70
N ASP A 317 15.26 -25.97 23.88
CA ASP A 317 14.15 -26.92 24.04
C ASP A 317 14.19 -27.63 25.40
N ILE A 318 13.03 -27.77 26.04
CA ILE A 318 12.87 -28.48 27.31
C ILE A 318 12.78 -29.98 27.02
N LEU A 319 13.75 -30.74 27.55
CA LEU A 319 13.81 -32.20 27.43
C LEU A 319 13.06 -32.90 28.57
N GLY A 320 13.05 -32.28 29.74
CA GLY A 320 12.38 -32.78 30.94
C GLY A 320 12.35 -31.74 32.05
N ILE A 321 11.62 -32.05 33.12
CA ILE A 321 11.52 -31.26 34.34
C ILE A 321 12.27 -31.99 35.46
N LEU A 322 13.11 -31.27 36.19
CA LEU A 322 13.83 -31.74 37.36
C LEU A 322 13.09 -31.27 38.62
N ALA A 323 12.57 -32.21 39.40
CA ALA A 323 12.10 -31.95 40.76
C ALA A 323 13.31 -31.89 41.69
N LEU A 324 13.74 -30.67 42.03
CA LEU A 324 14.91 -30.41 42.85
C LEU A 324 14.71 -30.92 44.29
N ASP A 325 15.76 -31.46 44.88
CA ASP A 325 15.77 -31.84 46.30
C ASP A 325 15.67 -30.60 47.22
N ASP A 326 16.24 -29.47 46.76
CA ASP A 326 16.21 -28.17 47.44
C ASP A 326 15.40 -27.15 46.63
N PRO A 327 14.09 -27.03 46.85
CA PRO A 327 13.23 -26.09 46.13
C PRO A 327 13.57 -24.62 46.41
N SER A 328 14.36 -24.31 47.45
CA SER A 328 14.76 -22.93 47.76
C SER A 328 15.72 -22.32 46.74
N ARG A 329 16.33 -23.14 45.88
CA ARG A 329 17.22 -22.71 44.80
C ARG A 329 16.49 -22.18 43.56
N VAL A 330 15.18 -22.40 43.46
CA VAL A 330 14.36 -21.88 42.35
C VAL A 330 14.01 -20.42 42.62
N LYS A 331 14.68 -19.51 41.93
CA LYS A 331 14.24 -18.10 41.86
C LYS A 331 13.18 -17.95 40.78
N SER A 332 11.91 -18.14 41.14
CA SER A 332 10.80 -17.79 40.24
C SER A 332 10.49 -16.30 40.34
N ALA A 333 10.70 -15.56 39.25
CA ALA A 333 10.37 -14.15 39.17
C ALA A 333 8.91 -13.96 38.72
N GLN A 334 8.23 -12.96 39.26
CA GLN A 334 6.85 -12.66 38.86
C GLN A 334 6.86 -11.94 37.50
N PRO A 335 6.01 -12.32 36.53
CA PRO A 335 5.95 -11.62 35.25
C PRO A 335 5.40 -10.20 35.43
N PHE A 336 6.03 -9.23 34.77
CA PHE A 336 5.54 -7.87 34.74
C PHE A 336 4.29 -7.77 33.85
N LEU A 337 3.15 -7.45 34.46
CA LEU A 337 1.85 -7.29 33.77
C LEU A 337 1.49 -5.82 33.49
N GLY A 338 2.27 -4.87 34.01
CA GLY A 338 2.02 -3.44 33.83
C GLY A 338 2.33 -2.94 32.42
N GLN A 339 2.09 -1.65 32.19
CA GLN A 339 2.47 -0.93 30.97
C GLN A 339 3.52 0.12 31.29
N LEU A 340 4.28 0.54 30.28
CA LEU A 340 5.17 1.69 30.42
C LEU A 340 4.35 3.00 30.41
N PRO A 341 4.75 4.02 31.19
CA PRO A 341 4.19 5.36 31.04
C PRO A 341 4.38 5.88 29.60
N GLU A 342 3.44 6.68 29.11
CA GLU A 342 3.59 7.35 27.83
C GLU A 342 4.71 8.39 27.90
N MET A 343 5.90 7.95 27.48
CA MET A 343 7.05 8.82 27.27
C MET A 343 6.93 9.38 25.85
N GLY A 344 6.95 10.70 25.72
CA GLY A 344 6.92 11.39 24.43
C GLY A 344 8.13 11.08 23.54
N PRO A 345 8.32 11.82 22.43
CA PRO A 345 9.46 11.61 21.56
C PRO A 345 10.80 11.72 22.32
N PRO A 346 11.83 10.95 21.93
CA PRO A 346 13.11 10.93 22.64
C PRO A 346 13.83 12.27 22.61
N GLN A 347 13.59 13.07 21.57
CA GLN A 347 14.10 14.43 21.42
C GLN A 347 12.97 15.45 21.47
N VAL A 348 13.26 16.64 22.02
CA VAL A 348 12.33 17.77 21.96
C VAL A 348 12.25 18.24 20.51
N LEU A 349 11.20 17.81 19.81
CA LEU A 349 10.95 18.22 18.42
C LEU A 349 10.43 19.66 18.43
N GLY A 350 11.04 20.52 17.61
CA GLY A 350 10.47 21.83 17.36
C GLY A 350 9.24 21.72 16.44
N ASN A 351 8.28 22.61 16.66
CA ASN A 351 7.02 22.63 15.90
C ASN A 351 7.13 23.36 14.55
N LYS A 352 8.32 23.81 14.15
CA LYS A 352 8.52 24.48 12.86
C LYS A 352 8.41 23.47 11.72
N ALA A 353 7.76 23.86 10.62
CA ALA A 353 7.53 23.00 9.46
C ALA A 353 8.82 22.33 8.91
N PRO A 354 9.98 23.01 8.77
CA PRO A 354 11.21 22.37 8.30
C PRO A 354 11.75 21.27 9.21
N GLN A 355 11.62 21.46 10.53
CA GLN A 355 12.10 20.49 11.52
C GLN A 355 11.21 19.25 11.52
N ARG A 356 9.89 19.45 11.41
CA ARG A 356 8.91 18.37 11.24
C ARG A 356 9.14 17.62 9.93
N PHE A 357 9.37 18.33 8.83
CA PHE A 357 9.70 17.75 7.54
C PHE A 357 10.95 16.85 7.63
N ALA A 358 12.06 17.36 8.16
CA ALA A 358 13.30 16.59 8.29
C ALA A 358 13.13 15.34 9.16
N PHE A 359 12.38 15.46 10.28
CA PHE A 359 12.11 14.33 11.17
C PHE A 359 11.29 13.24 10.47
N LEU A 360 10.17 13.60 9.83
CA LEU A 360 9.30 12.66 9.13
C LEU A 360 10.01 12.03 7.92
N HIS A 361 10.76 12.84 7.16
CA HIS A 361 11.58 12.36 6.05
C HIS A 361 12.60 11.31 6.51
N ASN A 362 13.29 11.54 7.64
CA ASN A 362 14.25 10.59 8.19
C ASN A 362 13.60 9.25 8.61
N ILE A 363 12.37 9.28 9.12
CA ILE A 363 11.62 8.05 9.45
C ILE A 363 11.30 7.27 8.18
N LEU A 364 10.79 7.93 7.13
CA LEU A 364 10.50 7.29 5.85
C LEU A 364 11.77 6.74 5.21
N GLN A 365 12.88 7.49 5.23
CA GLN A 365 14.17 7.02 4.75
C GLN A 365 14.70 5.82 5.56
N SER A 366 14.44 5.77 6.86
CA SER A 366 14.80 4.61 7.71
C SER A 366 14.00 3.36 7.30
N ILE A 367 12.71 3.49 6.97
CA ILE A 367 11.90 2.39 6.41
C ILE A 367 12.51 1.91 5.09
N MET A 368 12.92 2.84 4.23
CA MET A 368 13.55 2.53 2.94
C MET A 368 14.89 1.81 3.09
N GLN A 369 15.66 2.11 4.13
CA GLN A 369 16.88 1.40 4.50
C GLN A 369 16.63 0.02 5.13
N GLY A 370 15.38 -0.34 5.43
CA GLY A 370 14.99 -1.63 5.98
C GLY A 370 14.78 -1.67 7.50
N PHE A 371 14.81 -0.52 8.19
CA PHE A 371 14.47 -0.44 9.60
C PHE A 371 12.96 -0.57 9.83
N ASP A 372 12.55 -1.04 11.01
CA ASP A 372 11.15 -1.38 11.27
C ASP A 372 10.40 -0.21 11.92
N ASN A 373 9.53 0.44 11.14
CA ASN A 373 8.58 1.46 11.59
C ASN A 373 7.15 1.20 11.08
N SER A 374 6.80 -0.07 10.89
CA SER A 374 5.51 -0.47 10.30
C SER A 374 4.28 0.11 11.01
N VAL A 375 4.33 0.25 12.34
CA VAL A 375 3.22 0.74 13.16
C VAL A 375 2.89 2.23 12.92
N ILE A 376 3.91 3.07 12.71
CA ILE A 376 3.74 4.53 12.64
C ILE A 376 3.64 5.01 11.17
N MET A 377 3.87 4.11 10.22
CA MET A 377 4.01 4.43 8.80
C MET A 377 2.83 5.23 8.20
N GLN A 378 1.59 4.87 8.52
CA GLN A 378 0.42 5.54 7.93
C GLN A 378 0.23 6.95 8.49
N ASP A 379 0.41 7.13 9.80
CA ASP A 379 0.26 8.42 10.46
C ASP A 379 1.41 9.36 10.07
N THR A 380 2.65 8.85 10.02
CA THR A 380 3.80 9.65 9.57
C THR A 380 3.67 10.06 8.12
N LEU A 381 3.14 9.20 7.23
CA LEU A 381 2.94 9.55 5.83
C LEU A 381 1.88 10.66 5.67
N LYS A 382 0.78 10.60 6.45
CA LYS A 382 -0.25 11.66 6.45
C LYS A 382 0.33 12.99 6.92
N GLU A 383 0.97 13.02 8.10
CA GLU A 383 1.61 14.24 8.64
C GLU A 383 2.68 14.76 7.67
N PHE A 384 3.44 13.88 7.02
CA PHE A 384 4.47 14.25 6.05
C PHE A 384 3.91 14.98 4.84
N ILE A 385 2.79 14.51 4.30
CA ILE A 385 2.14 15.14 3.15
C ILE A 385 1.47 16.46 3.55
N GLU A 386 0.90 16.55 4.74
CA GLU A 386 0.38 17.82 5.28
C GLU A 386 1.49 18.87 5.41
N VAL A 387 2.67 18.48 5.90
CA VAL A 387 3.83 19.38 6.01
C VAL A 387 4.35 19.80 4.63
N LEU A 388 4.40 18.88 3.65
CA LEU A 388 4.81 19.19 2.28
C LEU A 388 3.87 20.17 1.57
N ARG A 389 2.58 20.19 1.94
CA ARG A 389 1.57 21.10 1.39
C ARG A 389 1.50 22.43 2.13
N ASN A 390 2.27 22.59 3.21
CA ASN A 390 2.28 23.83 3.98
C ASN A 390 3.12 24.90 3.25
N PRO A 391 2.55 26.06 2.88
CA PRO A 391 3.28 27.15 2.21
C PRO A 391 4.40 27.75 3.07
N GLU A 392 4.40 27.54 4.38
CA GLU A 392 5.45 28.01 5.30
C GLU A 392 6.74 27.17 5.25
N LEU A 393 6.70 25.97 4.66
CA LEU A 393 7.86 25.09 4.56
C LEU A 393 9.07 25.76 3.86
N PRO A 394 8.95 26.30 2.63
CA PRO A 394 10.08 26.93 1.95
C PRO A 394 10.61 28.17 2.67
N TYR A 395 9.72 29.00 3.24
CA TYR A 395 10.12 30.17 4.03
C TYR A 395 10.88 29.77 5.29
N GLY A 396 10.41 28.73 5.98
CA GLY A 396 11.08 28.18 7.16
C GLY A 396 12.45 27.59 6.83
N GLU A 397 12.58 26.84 5.73
CA GLU A 397 13.85 26.28 5.28
C GLU A 397 14.84 27.37 4.90
N TRP A 398 14.37 28.37 4.13
CA TRP A 398 15.15 29.55 3.80
C TRP A 398 15.66 30.25 5.06
N ASN A 399 14.78 30.57 6.00
CA ASN A 399 15.14 31.28 7.23
C ASN A 399 16.15 30.50 8.08
N ALA A 400 16.02 29.17 8.15
CA ALA A 400 16.96 28.33 8.89
C ALA A 400 18.38 28.37 8.29
N GLN A 401 18.49 28.33 6.96
CA GLN A 401 19.79 28.35 6.26
C GLN A 401 20.37 29.78 6.17
N ALA A 402 19.53 30.77 5.86
CA ALA A 402 19.91 32.17 5.76
C ALA A 402 20.43 32.70 7.10
N SER A 403 19.77 32.38 8.22
CA SER A 403 20.22 32.78 9.56
C SER A 403 21.62 32.24 9.90
N ALA A 404 21.96 31.01 9.47
CA ALA A 404 23.28 30.43 9.67
C ALA A 404 24.37 31.03 8.77
N LEU A 405 23.99 31.60 7.62
CA LEU A 405 24.90 32.11 6.58
C LEU A 405 24.97 33.64 6.51
N HIS A 406 24.17 34.36 7.30
CA HIS A 406 24.09 35.83 7.33
C HIS A 406 25.47 36.49 7.42
N SER A 407 26.35 36.01 8.30
CA SER A 407 27.71 36.58 8.46
C SER A 407 28.69 36.21 7.33
N ARG A 408 28.37 35.20 6.53
CA ARG A 408 29.21 34.73 5.41
C ARG A 408 28.81 35.34 4.07
N MET A 409 27.59 35.87 3.97
CA MET A 409 27.09 36.53 2.77
C MET A 409 27.59 37.98 2.66
N PRO A 410 27.91 38.47 1.45
CA PRO A 410 28.12 39.89 1.24
C PRO A 410 26.86 40.68 1.63
N GLN A 411 27.00 41.71 2.46
CA GLN A 411 25.87 42.48 3.01
C GLN A 411 24.90 43.00 1.94
N LYS A 412 25.41 43.40 0.77
CA LYS A 412 24.59 43.84 -0.36
C LYS A 412 23.68 42.73 -0.91
N LEU A 413 24.23 41.52 -1.05
CA LEU A 413 23.48 40.37 -1.55
C LEU A 413 22.43 39.94 -0.54
N ASP A 414 22.81 39.88 0.73
CA ASP A 414 21.94 39.45 1.82
C ASP A 414 20.72 40.38 1.97
N ALA A 415 20.95 41.70 2.05
CA ALA A 415 19.86 42.68 2.10
C ALA A 415 18.92 42.60 0.88
N GLN A 416 19.46 42.34 -0.32
CA GLN A 416 18.66 42.19 -1.53
C GLN A 416 17.79 40.92 -1.50
N LEU A 417 18.34 39.79 -1.04
CA LEU A 417 17.61 38.54 -0.95
C LEU A 417 16.54 38.59 0.15
N GLU A 418 16.88 39.14 1.32
CA GLU A 418 15.95 39.32 2.45
C GLU A 418 14.75 40.18 2.04
N GLN A 419 14.99 41.31 1.34
CA GLN A 419 13.91 42.18 0.85
C GLN A 419 12.96 41.46 -0.13
N ILE A 420 13.48 40.59 -1.00
CA ILE A 420 12.66 39.81 -1.94
C ILE A 420 11.78 38.82 -1.18
N VAL A 421 12.33 38.12 -0.18
CA VAL A 421 11.62 37.11 0.60
C VAL A 421 10.56 37.76 1.49
N GLU A 422 10.89 38.82 2.22
CA GLU A 422 9.96 39.52 3.12
C GLU A 422 8.78 40.14 2.34
N ARG A 423 9.04 40.67 1.15
CA ARG A 423 7.99 41.20 0.26
C ARG A 423 7.04 40.11 -0.24
N ALA A 424 7.55 38.92 -0.53
CA ALA A 424 6.72 37.79 -0.96
C ALA A 424 5.91 37.22 0.23
N HIS A 425 6.55 37.08 1.39
CA HIS A 425 5.94 36.54 2.60
C HIS A 425 4.79 37.44 3.11
N SER A 426 5.00 38.76 3.18
CA SER A 426 3.96 39.72 3.57
C SER A 426 2.72 39.74 2.67
N ARG A 427 2.84 39.25 1.42
CA ARG A 427 1.73 39.16 0.46
C ARG A 427 1.03 37.80 0.48
N GLY A 428 1.54 36.83 1.24
CA GLY A 428 1.06 35.44 1.20
C GLY A 428 1.25 34.79 -0.18
N SER A 429 2.21 35.26 -0.99
CA SER A 429 2.50 34.68 -2.30
C SER A 429 3.38 33.42 -2.17
N GLU A 430 3.47 32.64 -3.23
CA GLU A 430 4.40 31.51 -3.30
C GLU A 430 5.87 31.96 -3.18
N PHE A 431 6.72 31.08 -2.64
CA PHE A 431 8.13 31.36 -2.41
C PHE A 431 8.87 31.78 -3.72
N PRO A 432 9.56 32.94 -3.74
CA PRO A 432 10.07 33.55 -4.98
C PRO A 432 11.41 32.96 -5.47
N SER A 433 11.52 31.63 -5.57
CA SER A 433 12.74 30.90 -5.94
C SER A 433 13.41 31.41 -7.23
N LYS A 434 12.65 31.59 -8.31
CA LYS A 434 13.15 32.09 -9.61
C LYS A 434 13.70 33.52 -9.54
N GLN A 435 13.08 34.37 -8.73
CA GLN A 435 13.53 35.76 -8.56
C GLN A 435 14.83 35.80 -7.75
N LEU A 436 14.92 34.97 -6.71
CA LEU A 436 16.13 34.82 -5.90
C LEU A 436 17.31 34.27 -6.71
N GLN A 437 17.10 33.26 -7.56
CA GLN A 437 18.15 32.75 -8.46
C GLN A 437 18.64 33.82 -9.43
N LYS A 438 17.72 34.59 -10.03
CA LYS A 438 18.09 35.70 -10.93
C LYS A 438 18.87 36.80 -10.21
N ALA A 439 18.45 37.16 -9.00
CA ALA A 439 19.17 38.14 -8.17
C ALA A 439 20.57 37.65 -7.81
N PHE A 440 20.71 36.36 -7.47
CA PHE A 440 22.00 35.74 -7.16
C PHE A 440 22.94 35.72 -8.37
N VAL A 441 22.47 35.26 -9.53
CA VAL A 441 23.29 35.21 -10.77
C VAL A 441 23.72 36.62 -11.18
N ARG A 442 22.80 37.58 -11.14
CA ARG A 442 23.11 38.98 -11.43
C ARG A 442 24.17 39.56 -10.49
N PHE A 443 24.09 39.23 -9.20
CA PHE A 443 25.09 39.68 -8.23
C PHE A 443 26.48 39.11 -8.52
N LEU A 444 26.56 37.83 -8.93
CA LEU A 444 27.81 37.19 -9.32
C LEU A 444 28.45 37.88 -10.54
N GLU A 445 27.64 38.24 -11.54
CA GLU A 445 28.13 38.90 -12.77
C GLU A 445 28.59 40.35 -12.52
N GLU A 446 27.92 41.09 -11.64
CA GLU A 446 28.17 42.53 -11.43
C GLU A 446 29.24 42.81 -10.35
N ASN A 447 29.36 41.97 -9.32
CA ASN A 447 30.09 42.33 -8.09
C ASN A 447 31.23 41.38 -7.69
N VAL A 448 31.38 40.22 -8.34
CA VAL A 448 32.35 39.19 -7.94
C VAL A 448 33.35 38.94 -9.07
N ALA A 449 34.64 38.90 -8.73
CA ALA A 449 35.68 38.55 -9.70
C ALA A 449 35.52 37.08 -10.14
N PRO A 450 35.79 36.72 -11.41
CA PRO A 450 35.57 35.35 -11.92
C PRO A 450 36.28 34.25 -11.13
N SER A 451 37.41 34.56 -10.47
CA SER A 451 38.17 33.64 -9.62
C SER A 451 37.45 33.26 -8.31
N ASP A 452 36.57 34.14 -7.82
CA ASP A 452 35.98 34.04 -6.47
C ASP A 452 34.54 33.52 -6.51
N VAL A 453 33.96 33.42 -7.71
CA VAL A 453 32.59 32.95 -7.96
C VAL A 453 32.37 31.53 -7.43
N ASP A 454 33.30 30.61 -7.70
CA ASP A 454 33.16 29.22 -7.29
C ASP A 454 33.27 29.06 -5.76
N THR A 455 34.14 29.85 -5.13
CA THR A 455 34.28 29.92 -3.67
C THR A 455 32.99 30.43 -3.02
N LEU A 456 32.37 31.47 -3.59
CA LEU A 456 31.12 32.03 -3.08
C LEU A 456 29.93 31.09 -3.32
N ARG A 457 29.88 30.40 -4.47
CA ARG A 457 28.87 29.35 -4.73
C ARG A 457 28.98 28.19 -3.76
N ALA A 458 30.20 27.74 -3.45
CA ALA A 458 30.42 26.69 -2.45
C ALA A 458 30.00 27.16 -1.04
N ALA A 459 30.32 28.39 -0.66
CA ALA A 459 29.93 28.96 0.63
C ALA A 459 28.41 29.10 0.78
N LEU A 460 27.70 29.39 -0.31
CA LEU A 460 26.24 29.59 -0.35
C LEU A 460 25.47 28.38 -0.89
N GLY A 461 26.12 27.22 -0.98
CA GLY A 461 25.54 25.96 -1.45
C GLY A 461 24.18 25.63 -0.82
N PRO A 462 24.02 25.69 0.52
CA PRO A 462 22.75 25.35 1.17
C PRO A 462 21.57 26.24 0.74
N ILE A 463 21.81 27.54 0.55
CA ILE A 463 20.79 28.50 0.09
C ILE A 463 20.45 28.26 -1.38
N LEU A 464 21.46 27.99 -2.21
CA LEU A 464 21.25 27.64 -3.62
C LEU A 464 20.45 26.34 -3.77
N GLU A 465 20.68 25.37 -2.88
CA GLU A 465 19.91 24.14 -2.83
C GLU A 465 18.43 24.38 -2.50
N VAL A 466 18.12 25.28 -1.57
CA VAL A 466 16.72 25.69 -1.29
C VAL A 466 16.12 26.37 -2.53
N MET A 467 16.86 27.25 -3.19
CA MET A 467 16.38 27.90 -4.42
C MET A 467 16.09 26.91 -5.56
N THR A 468 16.91 25.86 -5.72
CA THR A 468 16.68 24.84 -6.75
C THR A 468 15.56 23.88 -6.37
N LYS A 469 15.44 23.48 -5.09
CA LYS A 469 14.38 22.61 -4.58
C LYS A 469 12.98 23.15 -4.87
N PHE A 470 12.78 24.46 -4.74
CA PHE A 470 11.47 25.11 -4.92
C PHE A 470 11.33 25.85 -6.27
N ASN A 471 12.15 25.52 -7.28
CA ASN A 471 12.10 26.19 -8.59
C ASN A 471 10.77 25.97 -9.33
N ASP A 472 10.20 24.76 -9.22
CA ASP A 472 8.90 24.39 -9.80
C ASP A 472 7.72 24.62 -8.84
N GLY A 473 7.94 25.40 -7.78
CA GLY A 473 6.94 25.67 -6.75
C GLY A 473 6.81 24.57 -5.71
N LEU A 474 5.86 24.74 -4.79
CA LEU A 474 5.66 23.83 -3.66
C LEU A 474 5.23 22.42 -4.11
N LYS A 475 4.29 22.35 -5.06
CA LYS A 475 3.82 21.07 -5.61
C LYS A 475 4.93 20.33 -6.38
N GLY A 476 5.79 21.06 -7.10
CA GLY A 476 6.94 20.47 -7.78
C GLY A 476 7.92 19.81 -6.78
N HIS A 477 8.15 20.48 -5.64
CA HIS A 477 8.97 19.93 -4.56
C HIS A 477 8.34 18.67 -3.94
N GLU A 478 7.03 18.69 -3.64
CA GLU A 478 6.28 17.52 -3.14
C GLU A 478 6.49 16.29 -4.04
N PHE A 479 6.29 16.43 -5.36
CA PHE A 479 6.51 15.32 -6.29
C PHE A 479 7.99 14.91 -6.42
N GLY A 480 8.92 15.86 -6.34
CA GLY A 480 10.36 15.59 -6.37
C GLY A 480 10.81 14.73 -5.17
N VAL A 481 10.27 15.00 -3.98
CA VAL A 481 10.55 14.21 -2.77
C VAL A 481 10.01 12.79 -2.91
N MET A 482 8.78 12.62 -3.40
CA MET A 482 8.20 11.30 -3.64
C MET A 482 8.96 10.52 -4.73
N SER A 483 9.38 11.20 -5.80
CA SER A 483 10.25 10.63 -6.84
C SER A 483 11.58 10.16 -6.26
N SER A 484 12.16 10.88 -5.30
CA SER A 484 13.41 10.47 -4.63
C SER A 484 13.20 9.17 -3.83
N LEU A 485 12.09 9.04 -3.11
CA LEU A 485 11.75 7.80 -2.40
C LEU A 485 11.57 6.62 -3.37
N PHE A 486 10.88 6.83 -4.49
CA PHE A 486 10.74 5.80 -5.53
C PHE A 486 12.09 5.40 -6.14
N GLN A 487 12.98 6.36 -6.37
CA GLN A 487 14.33 6.07 -6.87
C GLN A 487 15.13 5.25 -5.86
N GLN A 488 15.10 5.59 -4.57
CA GLN A 488 15.78 4.82 -3.52
C GLN A 488 15.27 3.38 -3.42
N TYR A 489 13.97 3.16 -3.64
CA TYR A 489 13.41 1.81 -3.73
C TYR A 489 13.97 1.05 -4.94
N TYR A 490 13.90 1.68 -6.11
CA TYR A 490 14.33 1.09 -7.37
C TYR A 490 15.83 0.77 -7.40
N ASP A 491 16.68 1.67 -6.91
CA ASP A 491 18.14 1.50 -6.87
C ASP A 491 18.56 0.24 -6.09
N VAL A 492 17.79 -0.13 -5.06
CA VAL A 492 18.04 -1.37 -4.30
C VAL A 492 17.42 -2.57 -5.02
N GLU A 493 16.12 -2.52 -5.32
CA GLU A 493 15.41 -3.72 -5.80
C GLU A 493 15.75 -4.10 -7.24
N SER A 494 16.18 -3.15 -8.08
CA SER A 494 16.63 -3.43 -9.45
C SER A 494 17.85 -4.37 -9.49
N LEU A 495 18.73 -4.31 -8.48
CA LEU A 495 19.89 -5.19 -8.35
C LEU A 495 19.48 -6.65 -8.16
N PHE A 496 18.36 -6.89 -7.47
CA PHE A 496 17.83 -8.22 -7.14
C PHE A 496 16.68 -8.67 -8.06
N ALA A 497 16.27 -7.82 -9.01
CA ALA A 497 15.12 -8.11 -9.88
C ALA A 497 15.43 -9.11 -11.01
N ALA A 498 16.69 -9.26 -11.40
CA ALA A 498 17.10 -10.12 -12.50
C ALA A 498 16.95 -11.62 -12.14
N ARG A 499 16.07 -12.34 -12.85
CA ARG A 499 15.72 -13.76 -12.59
C ARG A 499 16.89 -14.75 -12.63
N GLN A 500 18.02 -14.39 -13.24
CA GLN A 500 19.19 -15.27 -13.32
C GLN A 500 20.09 -15.18 -12.09
N ASN A 501 20.03 -14.08 -11.35
CA ASN A 501 20.97 -13.81 -10.27
C ASN A 501 20.44 -14.40 -8.97
N ARG A 502 21.28 -15.19 -8.30
CA ARG A 502 21.04 -15.53 -6.89
C ARG A 502 21.41 -14.32 -6.04
N ASP A 503 20.68 -14.09 -4.94
CA ASP A 503 20.95 -12.98 -4.03
C ASP A 503 22.42 -12.97 -3.55
N GLU A 504 22.99 -14.16 -3.35
CA GLU A 504 24.40 -14.35 -2.96
C GLU A 504 25.38 -13.76 -3.99
N GLU A 505 25.15 -13.99 -5.28
CA GLU A 505 26.01 -13.50 -6.36
C GLU A 505 25.93 -11.96 -6.46
N VAL A 506 24.72 -11.41 -6.29
CA VAL A 506 24.52 -9.95 -6.28
C VAL A 506 25.25 -9.32 -5.10
N ILE A 507 25.13 -9.88 -3.90
CA ILE A 507 25.78 -9.37 -2.69
C ILE A 507 27.31 -9.45 -2.80
N LEU A 508 27.85 -10.54 -3.37
CA LEU A 508 29.30 -10.67 -3.62
C LEU A 508 29.79 -9.68 -4.69
N ALA A 509 29.01 -9.46 -5.74
CA ALA A 509 29.33 -8.43 -6.75
C ALA A 509 29.32 -7.02 -6.12
N LEU A 510 28.36 -6.72 -5.25
CA LEU A 510 28.29 -5.44 -4.51
C LEU A 510 29.47 -5.26 -3.55
N ARG A 511 29.89 -6.33 -2.88
CA ARG A 511 31.10 -6.35 -2.06
C ARG A 511 32.33 -6.00 -2.89
N ASP A 512 32.48 -6.61 -4.07
CA ASP A 512 33.64 -6.39 -4.93
C ASP A 512 33.69 -4.97 -5.50
N GLN A 513 32.54 -4.35 -5.72
CA GLN A 513 32.41 -2.93 -6.10
C GLN A 513 32.69 -1.96 -4.94
N ASN A 514 32.38 -2.35 -3.70
CA ASN A 514 32.45 -1.48 -2.51
C ASN A 514 33.40 -2.04 -1.43
N LYS A 515 34.62 -2.45 -1.80
CA LYS A 515 35.58 -3.06 -0.86
C LYS A 515 35.95 -2.17 0.33
N ASP A 516 36.02 -0.85 0.11
CA ASP A 516 36.38 0.12 1.15
C ASP A 516 35.22 0.41 2.12
N ASN A 517 33.97 0.12 1.72
CA ASN A 517 32.79 0.42 2.52
C ASN A 517 31.76 -0.72 2.49
N LEU A 518 32.08 -1.78 3.24
CA LEU A 518 31.21 -2.94 3.41
C LEU A 518 29.92 -2.61 4.17
N VAL A 519 29.94 -1.57 5.01
CA VAL A 519 28.76 -1.12 5.77
C VAL A 519 27.61 -0.74 4.83
N LYS A 520 27.92 -0.10 3.69
CA LYS A 520 26.93 0.20 2.65
C LYS A 520 26.28 -1.07 2.10
N VAL A 521 27.08 -2.12 1.85
CA VAL A 521 26.58 -3.41 1.34
C VAL A 521 25.67 -4.10 2.35
N VAL A 522 26.03 -4.04 3.64
CA VAL A 522 25.18 -4.56 4.73
C VAL A 522 23.83 -3.85 4.76
N TYR A 523 23.80 -2.52 4.65
CA TYR A 523 22.54 -1.77 4.62
C TYR A 523 21.72 -2.01 3.35
N THR A 524 22.35 -2.20 2.19
CA THR A 524 21.64 -2.61 0.97
C THR A 524 20.99 -3.99 1.13
N ALA A 525 21.72 -4.95 1.74
CA ALA A 525 21.20 -6.28 2.03
C ALA A 525 20.06 -6.24 3.07
N LEU A 526 20.18 -5.40 4.10
CA LEU A 526 19.12 -5.15 5.08
C LEU A 526 17.85 -4.59 4.41
N SER A 527 18.01 -3.59 3.54
CA SER A 527 16.91 -2.97 2.79
C SER A 527 16.16 -3.99 1.94
N HIS A 528 16.88 -4.85 1.20
CA HIS A 528 16.26 -5.90 0.38
C HIS A 528 15.57 -6.98 1.23
N THR A 529 16.16 -7.36 2.38
CA THR A 529 15.56 -8.33 3.31
C THR A 529 14.19 -7.86 3.82
N ARG A 530 14.00 -6.54 3.98
CA ARG A 530 12.76 -5.92 4.46
C ARG A 530 11.91 -5.28 3.34
N VAL A 531 11.97 -5.84 2.13
CA VAL A 531 11.16 -5.42 0.98
C VAL A 531 9.65 -5.40 1.27
N SER A 532 9.14 -6.31 2.12
CA SER A 532 7.71 -6.33 2.47
C SER A 532 7.24 -5.04 3.16
N SER A 533 8.04 -4.49 4.08
CA SER A 533 7.70 -3.24 4.76
C SER A 533 7.83 -2.05 3.81
N LYS A 534 8.87 -2.05 2.96
CA LYS A 534 9.05 -1.03 1.90
C LYS A 534 7.88 -1.02 0.92
N ASN A 535 7.39 -2.19 0.51
CA ASN A 535 6.26 -2.32 -0.39
C ASN A 535 5.02 -1.65 0.19
N ASN A 536 4.74 -1.83 1.48
CA ASN A 536 3.59 -1.21 2.13
C ASN A 536 3.69 0.32 2.11
N LEU A 537 4.88 0.88 2.33
CA LEU A 537 5.11 2.32 2.24
C LEU A 537 4.92 2.83 0.80
N ILE A 538 5.55 2.17 -0.18
CA ILE A 538 5.45 2.58 -1.58
C ILE A 538 4.01 2.48 -2.08
N ILE A 539 3.29 1.40 -1.74
CA ILE A 539 1.87 1.26 -2.09
C ILE A 539 1.04 2.39 -1.44
N ALA A 540 1.26 2.70 -0.17
CA ALA A 540 0.55 3.79 0.50
C ALA A 540 0.83 5.16 -0.16
N ILE A 541 2.07 5.42 -0.60
CA ILE A 541 2.42 6.64 -1.35
C ILE A 541 1.69 6.62 -2.72
N LEU A 542 1.77 5.51 -3.47
CA LEU A 542 1.12 5.36 -4.77
C LEU A 542 -0.42 5.56 -4.68
N ASP A 543 -1.06 5.03 -3.63
CA ASP A 543 -2.49 5.19 -3.38
C ASP A 543 -2.87 6.65 -3.08
N TYR A 544 -1.99 7.39 -2.42
CA TYR A 544 -2.22 8.80 -2.13
C TYR A 544 -2.18 9.66 -3.41
N TYR A 545 -1.24 9.38 -4.30
CA TYR A 545 -1.00 10.12 -5.56
C TYR A 545 -1.74 9.57 -6.78
N ARG A 546 -2.89 8.93 -6.59
CA ARG A 546 -3.73 8.45 -7.70
C ARG A 546 -4.18 9.61 -8.61
N PRO A 547 -3.88 9.62 -9.92
CA PRO A 547 -4.21 10.71 -10.84
C PRO A 547 -5.71 11.04 -10.94
N ASN A 548 -6.58 10.07 -10.63
CA ASN A 548 -8.03 10.25 -10.71
C ASN A 548 -8.65 10.95 -9.49
N LYS A 549 -7.85 11.30 -8.46
CA LYS A 549 -8.35 12.05 -7.31
C LYS A 549 -8.49 13.54 -7.64
N PRO A 550 -9.57 14.21 -7.17
CA PRO A 550 -9.72 15.64 -7.33
C PRO A 550 -8.55 16.40 -6.68
N GLY A 551 -7.98 17.37 -7.41
CA GLY A 551 -6.87 18.21 -6.93
C GLY A 551 -5.45 17.64 -7.08
N ALA A 552 -5.28 16.46 -7.67
CA ALA A 552 -3.97 15.81 -7.86
C ALA A 552 -3.04 16.56 -8.84
N GLY A 553 -3.56 17.45 -9.69
CA GLY A 553 -2.77 18.20 -10.68
C GLY A 553 -2.05 17.31 -11.70
N SER A 554 -1.03 17.85 -12.39
CA SER A 554 -0.28 17.13 -13.43
C SER A 554 0.75 16.13 -12.86
N VAL A 555 0.30 15.15 -12.08
CA VAL A 555 1.08 14.01 -11.54
C VAL A 555 1.94 13.35 -12.63
N ALA A 556 1.36 13.20 -13.82
CA ALA A 556 1.98 12.55 -14.97
C ALA A 556 3.27 13.23 -15.46
N LYS A 557 3.46 14.54 -15.22
CA LYS A 557 4.66 15.24 -15.66
C LYS A 557 5.90 14.85 -14.84
N TYR A 558 5.72 14.66 -13.53
CA TYR A 558 6.83 14.48 -12.58
C TYR A 558 7.10 13.01 -12.26
N LEU A 559 6.06 12.19 -12.10
CA LEU A 559 6.20 10.82 -11.59
C LEU A 559 6.28 9.75 -12.68
N ARG A 560 6.04 10.08 -13.95
CA ARG A 560 5.98 9.09 -15.04
C ARG A 560 7.29 8.32 -15.25
N SER A 561 8.45 8.97 -15.11
CA SER A 561 9.75 8.29 -15.22
C SER A 561 9.97 7.28 -14.10
N SER A 562 9.73 7.69 -12.84
CA SER A 562 9.88 6.82 -11.67
C SER A 562 8.87 5.68 -11.66
N LEU A 563 7.62 5.94 -12.04
CA LEU A 563 6.59 4.90 -12.16
C LEU A 563 6.96 3.85 -13.22
N ARG A 564 7.57 4.28 -14.34
CA ARG A 564 8.07 3.35 -15.38
C ARG A 564 9.16 2.42 -14.83
N GLN A 565 10.12 2.96 -14.09
CA GLN A 565 11.16 2.16 -13.44
C GLN A 565 10.57 1.16 -12.44
N LEU A 566 9.59 1.57 -11.63
CA LEU A 566 8.90 0.66 -10.71
C LEU A 566 8.13 -0.46 -11.45
N ALA A 567 7.52 -0.14 -12.59
CA ALA A 567 6.80 -1.09 -13.44
C ALA A 567 7.71 -2.13 -14.12
N GLU A 568 8.99 -1.80 -14.31
CA GLU A 568 10.00 -2.69 -14.91
C GLU A 568 10.50 -3.77 -13.93
N LEU A 569 10.19 -3.67 -12.63
CA LEU A 569 10.59 -4.67 -11.64
C LEU A 569 9.81 -5.98 -11.81
N GLU A 570 10.51 -7.08 -12.10
CA GLU A 570 9.91 -8.40 -12.41
C GLU A 570 9.98 -9.43 -11.26
N SER A 571 10.35 -9.01 -10.04
CA SER A 571 10.47 -9.90 -8.87
C SER A 571 9.11 -10.25 -8.25
N ARG A 572 8.98 -11.46 -7.69
CA ARG A 572 7.78 -11.89 -6.95
C ARG A 572 7.48 -11.00 -5.75
N GLN A 573 8.53 -10.52 -5.07
CA GLN A 573 8.39 -9.70 -3.87
C GLN A 573 7.90 -8.28 -4.21
N THR A 574 8.34 -7.72 -5.34
CA THR A 574 7.97 -6.36 -5.80
C THR A 574 6.74 -6.35 -6.69
N ALA A 575 6.16 -7.50 -7.03
CA ALA A 575 5.04 -7.64 -7.94
C ALA A 575 3.85 -6.73 -7.60
N LYS A 576 3.45 -6.63 -6.32
CA LYS A 576 2.35 -5.75 -5.90
C LYS A 576 2.63 -4.26 -6.21
N VAL A 577 3.87 -3.82 -5.97
CA VAL A 577 4.31 -2.44 -6.24
C VAL A 577 4.36 -2.19 -7.75
N SER A 578 4.96 -3.11 -8.51
CA SER A 578 5.05 -3.04 -9.97
C SER A 578 3.67 -2.97 -10.63
N LEU A 579 2.72 -3.79 -10.18
CA LEU A 579 1.32 -3.76 -10.62
C LEU A 579 0.65 -2.42 -10.31
N LYS A 580 0.80 -1.90 -9.08
CA LYS A 580 0.23 -0.59 -8.72
C LYS A 580 0.86 0.55 -9.52
N ALA A 581 2.17 0.51 -9.75
CA ALA A 581 2.86 1.50 -10.57
C ALA A 581 2.37 1.47 -12.03
N ARG A 582 2.14 0.29 -12.60
CA ARG A 582 1.54 0.12 -13.94
C ARG A 582 0.13 0.69 -14.00
N GLU A 583 -0.71 0.37 -13.02
CA GLU A 583 -2.06 0.93 -12.89
C GLU A 583 -2.04 2.47 -12.97
N LEU A 584 -1.13 3.09 -12.23
CA LEU A 584 -0.99 4.55 -12.21
C LEU A 584 -0.41 5.10 -13.52
N LEU A 585 0.51 4.40 -14.19
CA LEU A 585 1.00 4.80 -15.52
C LEU A 585 -0.13 4.82 -16.55
N ILE A 586 -1.02 3.83 -16.51
CA ILE A 586 -2.19 3.76 -17.39
C ILE A 586 -3.10 4.96 -17.11
N GLN A 587 -3.35 5.28 -15.84
CA GLN A 587 -4.14 6.45 -15.45
C GLN A 587 -3.46 7.77 -15.87
N CYS A 588 -2.15 7.87 -15.78
CA CYS A 588 -1.38 9.04 -16.22
C CYS A 588 -1.37 9.24 -17.73
N ALA A 589 -1.61 8.19 -18.52
CA ALA A 589 -1.73 8.29 -19.98
C ALA A 589 -3.10 8.80 -20.43
N MET A 590 -4.12 8.74 -19.56
CA MET A 590 -5.44 9.30 -19.82
C MET A 590 -5.48 10.78 -19.44
N PRO A 591 -6.25 11.63 -20.15
CA PRO A 591 -6.48 13.00 -19.74
C PRO A 591 -7.10 13.05 -18.33
N SER A 592 -6.74 14.07 -17.55
CA SER A 592 -7.19 14.15 -16.15
C SER A 592 -8.71 14.22 -16.08
N LEU A 593 -9.28 13.74 -14.97
CA LEU A 593 -10.74 13.80 -14.75
C LEU A 593 -11.26 15.23 -14.85
N GLU A 594 -10.52 16.19 -14.31
CA GLU A 594 -10.88 17.61 -14.30
C GLU A 594 -10.92 18.21 -15.72
N GLU A 595 -9.92 17.92 -16.56
CA GLU A 595 -9.91 18.33 -17.97
C GLU A 595 -11.08 17.72 -18.75
N ARG A 596 -11.36 16.42 -18.55
CA ARG A 596 -12.45 15.72 -19.24
C ARG A 596 -13.82 16.22 -18.80
N THR A 597 -14.00 16.50 -17.51
CA THR A 597 -15.23 17.06 -16.95
C THR A 597 -15.48 18.46 -17.50
N SER A 598 -14.45 19.31 -17.52
CA SER A 598 -14.56 20.66 -18.08
C SER A 598 -14.90 20.66 -19.57
N GLN A 599 -14.29 19.75 -20.35
CA GLN A 599 -14.61 19.59 -21.78
C GLN A 599 -16.05 19.10 -21.98
N MET A 600 -16.48 18.09 -21.21
CA MET A 600 -17.84 17.55 -21.30
C MET A 600 -18.89 18.60 -20.94
N GLU A 601 -18.68 19.35 -19.86
CA GLU A 601 -19.56 20.43 -19.44
C GLU A 601 -19.69 21.50 -20.53
N HIS A 602 -18.58 21.86 -21.18
CA HIS A 602 -18.59 22.81 -22.28
C HIS A 602 -19.43 22.32 -23.48
N ILE A 603 -19.30 21.05 -23.86
CA ILE A 603 -20.06 20.46 -24.97
C ILE A 603 -21.55 20.34 -24.64
N LEU A 604 -21.90 19.93 -23.41
CA LEU A 604 -23.29 19.82 -22.99
C LEU A 604 -23.97 21.20 -22.87
N ARG A 605 -23.24 22.23 -22.41
CA ARG A 605 -23.77 23.60 -22.37
C ARG A 605 -23.94 24.20 -23.76
N SER A 606 -23.01 23.94 -24.69
CA SER A 606 -23.12 24.45 -26.06
C SER A 606 -24.22 23.76 -26.88
N SER A 607 -24.60 22.53 -26.53
CA SER A 607 -25.74 21.86 -27.19
C SER A 607 -27.08 22.49 -26.82
N VAL A 608 -27.20 22.98 -25.58
CA VAL A 608 -28.42 23.58 -25.00
C VAL A 608 -28.50 25.10 -25.26
N LEU A 609 -27.38 25.81 -25.23
CA LEU A 609 -27.33 27.27 -25.34
C LEU A 609 -27.05 27.71 -26.79
N GLU A 610 -27.95 28.50 -27.38
CA GLU A 610 -27.72 29.18 -28.65
C GLU A 610 -27.17 30.59 -28.39
N SER A 611 -25.89 30.82 -28.67
CA SER A 611 -25.30 32.17 -28.57
C SER A 611 -25.42 32.91 -29.90
N ARG A 612 -26.51 33.67 -30.09
CA ARG A 612 -26.60 34.64 -31.18
C ARG A 612 -25.93 35.94 -30.75
N TYR A 613 -24.93 36.39 -31.49
CA TYR A 613 -24.24 37.66 -31.21
C TYR A 613 -25.23 38.82 -31.31
N GLY A 614 -25.59 39.42 -30.17
CA GLY A 614 -26.46 40.60 -30.09
C GLY A 614 -27.81 40.41 -29.37
N GLU A 615 -28.20 39.19 -29.00
CA GLU A 615 -29.35 38.93 -28.11
C GLU A 615 -28.89 38.77 -26.66
N ALA A 616 -29.56 39.47 -25.73
CA ALA A 616 -29.19 39.52 -24.31
C ALA A 616 -29.84 38.40 -23.47
N GLY A 617 -30.62 37.50 -24.09
CA GLY A 617 -31.29 36.38 -23.44
C GLY A 617 -30.64 35.04 -23.82
N TRP A 618 -30.45 34.16 -22.84
CA TRP A 618 -30.11 32.76 -23.08
C TRP A 618 -31.41 31.95 -23.20
N ASP A 619 -31.94 31.85 -24.42
CA ASP A 619 -33.07 30.95 -24.68
C ASP A 619 -32.56 29.50 -24.70
N HIS A 620 -33.21 28.64 -23.89
CA HIS A 620 -32.89 27.22 -23.83
C HIS A 620 -33.63 26.52 -24.98
N ARG A 621 -32.90 25.75 -25.78
CA ARG A 621 -33.47 24.89 -26.82
C ARG A 621 -33.40 23.42 -26.44
N GLU A 622 -34.15 22.59 -27.18
CA GLU A 622 -33.91 21.15 -27.16
C GLU A 622 -32.45 20.84 -27.55
N PRO A 623 -31.82 19.83 -26.93
CA PRO A 623 -30.43 19.54 -27.18
C PRO A 623 -30.14 19.25 -28.67
N SER A 624 -29.19 19.99 -29.26
CA SER A 624 -28.83 19.78 -30.67
C SER A 624 -28.05 18.49 -30.86
N PHE A 625 -28.59 17.59 -31.69
CA PHE A 625 -27.95 16.33 -32.03
C PHE A 625 -26.61 16.53 -32.75
N GLU A 626 -26.42 17.57 -33.56
CA GLU A 626 -25.16 17.77 -34.29
C GLU A 626 -23.96 17.97 -33.37
N ILE A 627 -24.16 18.68 -32.25
CA ILE A 627 -23.12 18.94 -31.24
C ILE A 627 -22.91 17.69 -30.37
N ILE A 628 -24.01 17.04 -29.95
CA ILE A 628 -23.98 15.82 -29.14
C ILE A 628 -23.40 14.63 -29.93
N LYS A 629 -23.54 14.62 -31.26
CA LYS A 629 -23.03 13.57 -32.15
C LYS A 629 -21.52 13.37 -31.97
N GLU A 630 -20.76 14.44 -31.76
CA GLU A 630 -19.32 14.33 -31.49
C GLU A 630 -19.02 13.47 -30.26
N VAL A 631 -19.85 13.57 -29.21
CA VAL A 631 -19.72 12.81 -27.95
C VAL A 631 -20.32 11.41 -28.06
N VAL A 632 -21.40 11.24 -28.82
CA VAL A 632 -22.05 9.93 -29.06
C VAL A 632 -21.16 9.03 -29.92
N ASP A 633 -20.61 9.58 -31.01
CA ASP A 633 -19.68 8.89 -31.90
C ASP A 633 -18.25 8.89 -31.37
N SER A 634 -18.01 9.62 -30.27
CA SER A 634 -16.73 9.68 -29.59
C SER A 634 -16.21 8.29 -29.27
N LYS A 635 -14.97 8.09 -29.66
CA LYS A 635 -14.25 6.83 -29.51
C LYS A 635 -13.89 6.55 -28.03
N TYR A 636 -13.72 7.58 -27.20
CA TYR A 636 -13.27 7.47 -25.78
C TYR A 636 -14.35 7.05 -24.79
N THR A 637 -13.96 6.61 -23.59
CA THR A 637 -14.89 6.41 -22.47
C THR A 637 -15.55 7.73 -22.07
N VAL A 638 -16.88 7.75 -22.08
CA VAL A 638 -17.69 8.93 -21.71
C VAL A 638 -18.55 8.66 -20.48
N PHE A 639 -18.96 7.41 -20.24
CA PHE A 639 -19.88 7.06 -19.15
C PHE A 639 -19.32 7.31 -17.74
N ASP A 640 -18.00 7.33 -17.58
CA ASP A 640 -17.32 7.68 -16.33
C ASP A 640 -17.61 9.12 -15.92
N VAL A 641 -17.42 10.06 -16.83
CA VAL A 641 -17.64 11.50 -16.58
C VAL A 641 -19.13 11.88 -16.71
N LEU A 642 -19.85 11.25 -17.64
CA LEU A 642 -21.25 11.56 -17.93
C LEU A 642 -22.16 11.39 -16.70
N SER A 643 -21.82 10.44 -15.81
CA SER A 643 -22.60 10.17 -14.60
C SER A 643 -22.72 11.38 -13.66
N GLN A 644 -21.74 12.28 -13.65
CA GLN A 644 -21.75 13.51 -12.85
C GLN A 644 -22.77 14.53 -13.35
N PHE A 645 -23.11 14.48 -14.65
CA PHE A 645 -24.01 15.40 -15.33
C PHE A 645 -25.46 14.89 -15.41
N PHE A 646 -25.77 13.70 -14.88
CA PHE A 646 -27.16 13.22 -14.80
C PHE A 646 -28.04 14.11 -13.92
N VAL A 647 -27.45 14.70 -12.88
CA VAL A 647 -28.09 15.72 -12.04
C VAL A 647 -27.19 16.96 -12.01
N HIS A 648 -27.52 17.94 -12.86
CA HIS A 648 -26.86 19.23 -12.97
C HIS A 648 -27.84 20.34 -12.54
N PRO A 649 -27.36 21.50 -11.99
CA PRO A 649 -28.24 22.61 -11.60
C PRO A 649 -29.13 23.14 -12.72
N ASP A 650 -28.69 22.99 -13.97
CA ASP A 650 -29.50 23.23 -15.17
C ASP A 650 -30.16 21.92 -15.65
N PRO A 651 -31.52 21.83 -15.66
CA PRO A 651 -32.26 20.66 -16.11
C PRO A 651 -32.00 20.28 -17.57
N TRP A 652 -31.77 21.25 -18.45
CA TRP A 652 -31.57 20.98 -19.87
C TRP A 652 -30.22 20.30 -20.15
N VAL A 653 -29.18 20.66 -19.39
CA VAL A 653 -27.89 19.96 -19.40
C VAL A 653 -28.05 18.51 -18.95
N SER A 654 -28.91 18.27 -17.96
CA SER A 654 -29.20 16.92 -17.47
C SER A 654 -29.94 16.08 -18.52
N LEU A 655 -30.91 16.66 -19.23
CA LEU A 655 -31.58 16.01 -20.36
C LEU A 655 -30.63 15.71 -21.53
N ALA A 656 -29.73 16.65 -21.86
CA ALA A 656 -28.69 16.44 -22.87
C ALA A 656 -27.76 15.28 -22.48
N ALA A 657 -27.38 15.18 -21.20
CA ALA A 657 -26.56 14.06 -20.70
C ALA A 657 -27.28 12.71 -20.80
N LEU A 658 -28.59 12.66 -20.50
CA LEU A 658 -29.41 11.46 -20.67
C LEU A 658 -29.56 11.05 -22.14
N GLU A 659 -29.70 12.01 -23.05
CA GLU A 659 -29.76 11.73 -24.49
C GLU A 659 -28.43 11.17 -25.01
N VAL A 660 -27.30 11.75 -24.60
CA VAL A 660 -25.96 11.23 -24.92
C VAL A 660 -25.82 9.78 -24.46
N TYR A 661 -26.27 9.48 -23.23
CA TYR A 661 -26.21 8.14 -22.67
C TYR A 661 -27.06 7.15 -23.51
N THR A 662 -28.32 7.47 -23.78
CA THR A 662 -29.24 6.56 -24.50
C THR A 662 -28.78 6.31 -25.93
N ARG A 663 -28.41 7.35 -26.69
CA ARG A 663 -27.91 7.20 -28.07
C ARG A 663 -26.63 6.39 -28.14
N ARG A 664 -25.73 6.56 -27.17
CA ARG A 664 -24.47 5.83 -27.11
C ARG A 664 -24.65 4.37 -26.69
N ALA A 665 -25.47 4.10 -25.67
CA ALA A 665 -25.74 2.75 -25.18
C ALA A 665 -26.49 1.91 -26.23
N TYR A 666 -27.49 2.48 -26.89
CA TYR A 666 -28.35 1.78 -27.85
C TYR A 666 -27.90 1.90 -29.31
N ARG A 667 -26.61 2.17 -29.57
CA ARG A 667 -26.05 2.31 -30.92
C ARG A 667 -26.28 1.11 -31.85
N ALA A 668 -26.39 -0.10 -31.28
CA ALA A 668 -26.67 -1.33 -32.03
C ALA A 668 -28.17 -1.47 -32.43
N TYR A 669 -29.04 -0.64 -31.88
CA TYR A 669 -30.49 -0.65 -32.09
C TYR A 669 -30.91 0.51 -32.99
N GLN A 670 -32.08 0.38 -33.60
CA GLN A 670 -32.69 1.50 -34.31
C GLN A 670 -33.55 2.29 -33.34
N LEU A 671 -33.15 3.53 -33.04
CA LEU A 671 -33.93 4.49 -32.25
C LEU A 671 -34.94 5.18 -33.18
N LYS A 672 -36.21 5.29 -32.75
CA LYS A 672 -37.29 5.93 -33.53
C LYS A 672 -37.55 7.36 -33.08
N THR A 673 -37.99 7.52 -31.84
CA THR A 673 -38.36 8.80 -31.23
C THR A 673 -37.75 8.91 -29.84
N ILE A 674 -37.34 10.12 -29.45
CA ILE A 674 -36.90 10.48 -28.09
C ILE A 674 -37.82 11.59 -27.62
N GLU A 675 -38.49 11.41 -26.49
CA GLU A 675 -39.44 12.36 -25.90
C GLU A 675 -38.94 12.80 -24.52
N TYR A 676 -38.98 14.11 -24.29
CA TYR A 676 -38.63 14.75 -23.02
C TYR A 676 -39.90 15.04 -22.22
N VAL A 677 -40.10 14.34 -21.10
CA VAL A 677 -41.26 14.58 -20.22
C VAL A 677 -40.83 15.56 -19.13
N THR A 678 -41.27 16.82 -19.26
CA THR A 678 -40.93 17.94 -18.36
C THR A 678 -42.15 18.55 -17.65
N GLU A 679 -43.36 18.00 -17.84
CA GLU A 679 -44.62 18.70 -17.53
C GLU A 679 -45.01 18.84 -16.05
N ASN A 680 -44.18 18.45 -15.08
CA ASN A 680 -44.35 18.80 -13.67
C ASN A 680 -42.95 18.91 -13.03
N ASP A 681 -42.77 19.79 -12.04
CA ASP A 681 -41.52 19.91 -11.26
C ASP A 681 -40.93 18.52 -10.93
N THR A 682 -39.59 18.47 -10.91
CA THR A 682 -38.70 17.29 -10.71
C THR A 682 -39.41 15.98 -10.30
N PRO A 683 -39.21 14.87 -11.05
CA PRO A 683 -38.18 14.57 -12.03
C PRO A 683 -38.54 14.77 -13.50
N TYR A 684 -37.49 15.06 -14.27
CA TYR A 684 -37.46 14.98 -15.72
C TYR A 684 -37.20 13.52 -16.17
N VAL A 685 -38.03 13.00 -17.08
CA VAL A 685 -37.92 11.62 -17.60
C VAL A 685 -37.64 11.66 -19.09
N LEU A 686 -36.64 10.91 -19.53
CA LEU A 686 -36.33 10.73 -20.96
C LEU A 686 -36.84 9.38 -21.42
N THR A 687 -37.70 9.38 -22.44
CA THR A 687 -38.23 8.13 -23.02
C THR A 687 -37.87 7.98 -24.48
N TRP A 688 -37.65 6.73 -24.91
CA TRP A 688 -37.30 6.43 -26.29
C TRP A 688 -37.93 5.13 -26.77
N ASP A 689 -38.27 5.09 -28.06
CA ASP A 689 -38.72 3.88 -28.73
C ASP A 689 -37.58 3.26 -29.55
N PHE A 690 -37.40 1.95 -29.43
CA PHE A 690 -36.35 1.22 -30.13
C PHE A 690 -36.82 -0.13 -30.67
N ALA A 691 -36.16 -0.57 -31.74
CA ALA A 691 -36.35 -1.89 -32.35
C ALA A 691 -34.98 -2.52 -32.69
N LEU A 692 -34.95 -3.84 -32.85
CA LEU A 692 -33.76 -4.52 -33.33
C LEU A 692 -33.54 -4.17 -34.80
N ARG A 693 -32.30 -3.82 -35.16
CA ARG A 693 -31.97 -3.46 -36.54
C ARG A 693 -32.08 -4.70 -37.43
N LYS A 694 -32.99 -4.68 -38.42
CA LYS A 694 -33.06 -5.70 -39.47
C LYS A 694 -31.91 -5.48 -40.45
N VAL A 695 -31.23 -6.55 -40.85
CA VAL A 695 -30.14 -6.49 -41.83
C VAL A 695 -30.72 -6.05 -43.19
N GLY A 696 -30.29 -4.90 -43.71
CA GLY A 696 -30.59 -4.45 -45.09
C GLY A 696 -31.61 -3.31 -45.28
N GLN A 697 -32.03 -2.57 -44.25
CA GLN A 697 -32.84 -1.35 -44.44
C GLN A 697 -32.01 -0.06 -44.29
N SER A 698 -32.13 0.83 -45.27
CA SER A 698 -31.61 2.20 -45.27
C SER A 698 -32.55 3.18 -44.55
N GLU A 699 -32.00 4.25 -43.98
CA GLU A 699 -32.77 5.41 -43.52
C GLU A 699 -33.22 6.27 -44.72
N PHE A 700 -34.51 6.64 -44.74
CA PHE A 700 -35.08 7.81 -45.46
C PHE A 700 -34.53 8.16 -46.87
N GLY A 701 -34.27 7.17 -47.72
CA GLY A 701 -34.23 7.39 -49.17
C GLY A 701 -33.13 8.31 -49.72
N LEU A 702 -32.04 8.57 -48.98
CA LEU A 702 -30.84 9.26 -49.51
C LEU A 702 -29.57 8.45 -49.19
N PRO A 703 -28.64 8.27 -50.16
CA PRO A 703 -27.35 7.67 -49.89
C PRO A 703 -26.42 8.73 -49.28
N ILE A 704 -26.11 8.62 -48.00
CA ILE A 704 -25.03 9.39 -47.38
C ILE A 704 -23.84 8.45 -47.19
N GLU A 705 -22.72 8.84 -47.80
CA GLU A 705 -21.40 8.27 -47.61
C GLU A 705 -21.05 8.21 -46.11
N SER A 706 -20.45 7.09 -45.68
CA SER A 706 -19.92 6.85 -44.33
C SER A 706 -20.93 6.64 -43.19
N SER A 707 -21.70 5.56 -43.24
CA SER A 707 -22.02 4.74 -42.04
C SER A 707 -22.89 3.53 -42.41
N HIS A 708 -22.31 2.60 -43.18
CA HIS A 708 -22.79 1.22 -43.13
C HIS A 708 -22.70 0.74 -41.67
N PRO A 709 -23.73 0.02 -41.15
CA PRO A 709 -23.79 -0.34 -39.75
C PRO A 709 -22.52 -1.09 -39.35
N SER A 710 -21.75 -0.52 -38.43
CA SER A 710 -20.46 -1.04 -37.94
C SER A 710 -20.57 -2.36 -37.17
N THR A 711 -21.71 -3.05 -37.25
CA THR A 711 -21.98 -4.36 -36.69
C THR A 711 -23.05 -5.03 -37.55
N PRO A 712 -22.75 -6.13 -38.27
CA PRO A 712 -23.78 -7.04 -38.72
C PRO A 712 -24.54 -7.55 -37.48
N GLY A 713 -25.88 -7.60 -37.55
CA GLY A 713 -26.67 -8.24 -36.49
C GLY A 713 -26.20 -9.66 -36.22
N THR A 714 -26.22 -10.09 -34.95
CA THR A 714 -25.76 -11.42 -34.54
C THR A 714 -26.48 -12.55 -35.31
N PRO A 715 -25.78 -13.65 -35.62
CA PRO A 715 -26.37 -14.87 -36.17
C PRO A 715 -27.40 -15.45 -35.19
N ALA A 716 -28.61 -15.73 -35.64
CA ALA A 716 -29.60 -16.46 -34.84
C ALA A 716 -29.09 -17.87 -34.53
N GLY A 717 -29.37 -18.36 -33.32
CA GLY A 717 -28.92 -19.66 -32.83
C GLY A 717 -29.61 -20.85 -33.50
N ASN A 718 -29.00 -22.01 -33.26
CA ASN A 718 -29.30 -23.32 -33.82
C ASN A 718 -30.75 -23.77 -33.56
N GLU A 719 -31.61 -23.59 -34.56
CA GLU A 719 -32.82 -24.37 -34.86
C GLU A 719 -33.46 -23.73 -36.10
N GLY A 720 -33.46 -24.45 -37.23
CA GLY A 720 -33.75 -23.89 -38.54
C GLY A 720 -35.14 -23.26 -38.69
N PHE A 721 -35.32 -22.00 -38.30
CA PHE A 721 -36.39 -21.07 -38.67
C PHE A 721 -35.93 -19.63 -38.38
N SER A 722 -36.40 -18.62 -39.13
CA SER A 722 -36.02 -17.21 -38.93
C SER A 722 -36.51 -16.68 -37.57
N ARG A 723 -35.62 -16.67 -36.56
CA ARG A 723 -35.90 -16.20 -35.19
C ARG A 723 -35.02 -14.99 -34.88
N VAL A 724 -35.54 -14.03 -34.11
CA VAL A 724 -34.84 -12.77 -33.75
C VAL A 724 -34.80 -12.67 -32.23
N HIS A 725 -33.60 -12.75 -31.66
CA HIS A 725 -33.40 -12.73 -30.20
C HIS A 725 -33.13 -11.33 -29.66
N SER A 726 -33.33 -11.14 -28.36
CA SER A 726 -32.88 -9.94 -27.65
C SER A 726 -31.36 -10.00 -27.47
N ILE A 727 -30.67 -8.89 -27.70
CA ILE A 727 -29.20 -8.80 -27.68
C ILE A 727 -28.59 -9.16 -26.31
N SER A 728 -29.32 -8.94 -25.21
CA SER A 728 -28.90 -9.32 -23.85
C SER A 728 -29.48 -10.66 -23.37
N ASP A 729 -30.38 -11.27 -24.15
CA ASP A 729 -31.14 -12.45 -23.74
C ASP A 729 -31.55 -13.27 -24.98
N MET A 730 -30.80 -14.34 -25.18
CA MET A 730 -30.94 -15.27 -26.31
C MET A 730 -32.20 -16.14 -26.23
N SER A 731 -32.99 -16.07 -25.16
CA SER A 731 -34.22 -16.86 -24.99
C SER A 731 -35.47 -16.23 -25.63
N TYR A 732 -35.38 -14.99 -26.11
CA TYR A 732 -36.53 -14.23 -26.61
C TYR A 732 -37.04 -14.70 -27.99
N LEU A 733 -38.38 -14.77 -28.12
CA LEU A 733 -39.18 -15.03 -29.34
C LEU A 733 -39.11 -16.46 -29.91
N ASN A 734 -39.88 -17.38 -29.29
CA ASN A 734 -40.21 -18.68 -29.88
C ASN A 734 -41.54 -18.69 -30.68
N ALA A 735 -42.35 -17.63 -30.62
CA ALA A 735 -43.66 -17.57 -31.28
C ALA A 735 -43.71 -16.60 -32.48
N ARG A 736 -44.33 -17.05 -33.58
CA ARG A 736 -44.50 -16.30 -34.84
C ARG A 736 -45.41 -15.07 -34.65
N THR A 737 -44.86 -13.87 -34.70
CA THR A 737 -45.60 -12.64 -35.06
C THR A 737 -44.98 -12.00 -36.32
N LYS A 738 -45.82 -11.67 -37.29
CA LYS A 738 -45.43 -11.11 -38.60
C LYS A 738 -44.88 -9.67 -38.52
N ASP A 739 -45.12 -8.97 -37.41
CA ASP A 739 -44.60 -7.63 -37.13
C ASP A 739 -43.94 -7.60 -35.74
N GLU A 740 -42.78 -6.96 -35.65
CA GLU A 740 -42.04 -6.78 -34.39
C GLU A 740 -42.66 -5.61 -33.60
N PRO A 741 -43.08 -5.80 -32.33
CA PRO A 741 -43.57 -4.68 -31.53
C PRO A 741 -42.42 -3.73 -31.18
N THR A 742 -42.65 -2.43 -31.34
CA THR A 742 -41.73 -1.37 -30.86
C THR A 742 -41.59 -1.48 -29.35
N ARG A 743 -40.34 -1.40 -28.85
CA ARG A 743 -40.04 -1.45 -27.43
C ARG A 743 -39.86 -0.04 -26.91
N LYS A 744 -40.37 0.24 -25.71
CA LYS A 744 -40.25 1.54 -25.06
C LYS A 744 -39.23 1.48 -23.92
N GLY A 745 -38.36 2.47 -23.84
CA GLY A 745 -37.37 2.67 -22.79
C GLY A 745 -37.63 3.96 -22.01
N ALA A 746 -37.28 3.99 -20.72
CA ALA A 746 -37.27 5.21 -19.90
C ALA A 746 -35.99 5.29 -19.04
N VAL A 747 -35.43 6.49 -18.90
CA VAL A 747 -34.31 6.78 -17.98
C VAL A 747 -34.71 7.92 -17.05
N ILE A 748 -34.45 7.74 -15.75
CA ILE A 748 -34.62 8.77 -14.72
C ILE A 748 -33.28 9.06 -14.05
N PRO A 749 -32.93 10.32 -13.81
CA PRO A 749 -31.79 10.68 -12.98
C PRO A 749 -32.20 10.91 -11.53
N VAL A 750 -31.34 10.50 -10.60
CA VAL A 750 -31.52 10.59 -9.15
C VAL A 750 -30.21 11.05 -8.52
N GLN A 751 -30.26 11.87 -7.47
CA GLN A 751 -29.03 12.37 -6.84
C GLN A 751 -28.39 11.29 -5.96
N TYR A 752 -29.19 10.66 -5.10
CA TYR A 752 -28.78 9.62 -4.15
C TYR A 752 -29.67 8.37 -4.23
N ILE A 753 -29.19 7.23 -3.73
CA ILE A 753 -29.94 5.96 -3.78
C ILE A 753 -31.28 6.04 -3.01
N ASP A 754 -31.36 6.81 -1.92
CA ASP A 754 -32.57 6.91 -1.09
C ASP A 754 -33.73 7.61 -1.79
N GLU A 755 -33.45 8.45 -2.79
CA GLU A 755 -34.47 9.17 -3.55
C GLU A 755 -35.11 8.31 -4.65
N ILE A 756 -34.58 7.10 -4.91
CA ILE A 756 -35.05 6.23 -6.00
C ILE A 756 -36.54 5.90 -5.86
N GLU A 757 -37.04 5.68 -4.66
CA GLU A 757 -38.43 5.26 -4.43
C GLU A 757 -39.44 6.31 -4.93
N GLU A 758 -39.19 7.60 -4.66
CA GLU A 758 -40.06 8.69 -5.09
C GLU A 758 -40.04 8.88 -6.61
N TYR A 759 -38.87 8.71 -7.23
CA TYR A 759 -38.63 8.97 -8.64
C TYR A 759 -39.08 7.79 -9.53
N LEU A 760 -38.92 6.55 -9.05
CA LEU A 760 -39.25 5.34 -9.79
C LEU A 760 -40.75 5.24 -10.11
N THR A 761 -41.61 5.62 -9.16
CA THR A 761 -43.07 5.64 -9.36
C THR A 761 -43.47 6.47 -10.59
N LYS A 762 -42.85 7.65 -10.76
CA LYS A 762 -43.14 8.55 -11.88
C LYS A 762 -42.64 8.00 -13.24
N ALA A 763 -41.53 7.25 -13.30
CA ALA A 763 -41.17 6.58 -14.57
C ALA A 763 -42.13 5.47 -14.95
N LEU A 764 -42.63 4.72 -13.97
CA LEU A 764 -43.50 3.59 -14.23
C LEU A 764 -44.84 4.03 -14.84
N GLU A 765 -45.29 5.26 -14.56
CA GLU A 765 -46.47 5.85 -15.18
C GLU A 765 -46.36 6.00 -16.71
N VAL A 766 -45.14 6.18 -17.24
CA VAL A 766 -44.89 6.38 -18.68
C VAL A 766 -45.08 5.10 -19.51
N PHE A 767 -45.05 3.93 -18.86
CA PHE A 767 -45.27 2.64 -19.50
C PHE A 767 -46.76 2.26 -19.51
N PRO A 768 -47.29 1.68 -20.60
CA PRO A 768 -48.69 1.26 -20.64
C PRO A 768 -48.98 0.08 -19.68
N LEU A 769 -50.15 0.09 -19.03
CA LEU A 769 -50.64 -1.03 -18.21
C LEU A 769 -51.02 -2.24 -19.08
N ALA A 770 -50.66 -3.45 -18.64
CA ALA A 770 -51.03 -4.70 -19.30
C ALA A 770 -52.57 -4.82 -19.43
N GLY A 771 -53.08 -4.90 -20.66
CA GLY A 771 -54.52 -5.05 -20.96
C GLY A 771 -55.18 -3.84 -21.62
N SER A 772 -54.50 -2.69 -21.74
CA SER A 772 -55.03 -1.53 -22.48
C SER A 772 -54.77 -1.65 -23.99
N HIS A 773 -55.61 -2.39 -24.71
CA HIS A 773 -55.67 -2.33 -26.17
C HIS A 773 -56.97 -1.67 -26.64
N GLY A 774 -56.84 -0.50 -27.29
CA GLY A 774 -57.80 0.03 -28.24
C GLY A 774 -58.97 0.85 -27.68
N GLY A 775 -58.75 2.13 -27.35
CA GLY A 775 -59.82 3.09 -27.14
C GLY A 775 -59.35 4.51 -27.50
N LYS A 776 -60.03 5.16 -28.45
CA LYS A 776 -59.79 6.52 -28.96
C LYS A 776 -59.51 7.57 -27.85
N PRO A 777 -58.75 8.65 -28.15
CA PRO A 777 -58.53 9.73 -27.19
C PRO A 777 -59.87 10.43 -26.90
N ARG A 778 -60.31 10.43 -25.64
CA ARG A 778 -61.43 11.28 -25.20
C ARG A 778 -60.87 12.64 -24.82
N GLY A 779 -61.31 13.66 -25.55
CA GLY A 779 -60.97 15.05 -25.33
C GLY A 779 -61.45 15.58 -23.97
N SER A 780 -60.84 16.71 -23.63
CA SER A 780 -61.11 17.59 -22.50
C SER A 780 -62.56 17.59 -22.00
N SER A 781 -62.78 17.21 -20.75
CA SER A 781 -63.83 17.83 -19.93
C SER A 781 -63.43 17.82 -18.47
N SER A 782 -63.37 19.03 -17.93
CA SER A 782 -63.29 19.36 -16.51
C SER A 782 -64.37 18.62 -15.71
N GLY A 783 -63.96 18.01 -14.60
CA GLY A 783 -64.85 17.38 -13.63
C GLY A 783 -64.11 17.10 -12.34
N LEU A 784 -64.26 17.98 -11.36
CA LEU A 784 -63.81 17.81 -9.98
C LEU A 784 -64.47 16.58 -9.35
N MET A 785 -63.80 15.41 -9.39
CA MET A 785 -63.94 14.28 -8.45
C MET A 785 -62.91 13.19 -8.81
N ALA A 786 -61.63 13.44 -8.57
CA ALA A 786 -60.55 12.49 -8.82
C ALA A 786 -59.53 12.45 -7.68
N ASP A 787 -59.97 12.55 -6.43
CA ASP A 787 -59.06 12.66 -5.26
C ASP A 787 -59.29 11.58 -4.17
N LEU A 788 -59.87 10.42 -4.51
CA LEU A 788 -60.14 9.34 -3.55
C LEU A 788 -59.77 7.92 -4.05
N SER A 789 -59.00 7.78 -5.14
CA SER A 789 -58.54 6.48 -5.64
C SER A 789 -57.04 6.21 -5.39
N ARG A 790 -56.49 6.68 -4.27
CA ARG A 790 -55.24 6.14 -3.72
C ARG A 790 -55.59 4.90 -2.89
N GLN A 791 -55.00 3.75 -3.26
CA GLN A 791 -55.13 2.40 -2.64
C GLN A 791 -55.97 1.35 -3.39
N ARG A 792 -55.63 1.07 -4.65
CA ARG A 792 -55.68 -0.33 -5.14
C ARG A 792 -54.35 -0.67 -5.78
N LYS A 793 -53.56 -1.53 -5.12
CA LYS A 793 -52.41 -2.19 -5.78
C LYS A 793 -52.92 -2.83 -7.08
N PRO A 794 -52.29 -2.60 -8.24
CA PRO A 794 -52.69 -3.26 -9.46
C PRO A 794 -52.50 -4.78 -9.29
N THR A 795 -53.57 -5.55 -9.45
CA THR A 795 -53.48 -7.02 -9.44
C THR A 795 -52.62 -7.48 -10.62
N ALA A 796 -51.47 -8.09 -10.31
CA ALA A 796 -50.53 -8.62 -11.30
C ALA A 796 -51.25 -9.60 -12.26
N PRO A 797 -51.16 -9.41 -13.58
CA PRO A 797 -51.66 -10.41 -14.53
C PRO A 797 -50.86 -11.72 -14.40
N LYS A 798 -51.53 -12.87 -14.54
CA LYS A 798 -50.82 -14.15 -14.73
C LYS A 798 -50.16 -14.13 -16.10
N ILE A 799 -48.83 -14.04 -16.12
CA ILE A 799 -48.01 -14.08 -17.33
C ILE A 799 -47.53 -15.52 -17.51
N ASP A 800 -47.96 -16.19 -18.59
CA ASP A 800 -47.62 -17.59 -18.87
C ASP A 800 -46.25 -17.76 -19.56
N SER A 801 -45.64 -16.68 -20.10
CA SER A 801 -44.30 -16.69 -20.71
C SER A 801 -43.49 -15.40 -20.50
N THR A 802 -42.17 -15.52 -20.33
CA THR A 802 -41.23 -14.39 -20.19
C THR A 802 -41.17 -13.46 -21.42
N ASP A 803 -41.79 -13.88 -22.53
CA ASP A 803 -41.77 -13.23 -23.83
C ASP A 803 -42.73 -12.01 -23.92
N GLU A 804 -43.62 -11.81 -22.94
CA GLU A 804 -44.55 -10.66 -22.91
C GLU A 804 -43.93 -9.36 -22.36
N LEU A 805 -42.72 -9.42 -21.79
CA LEU A 805 -42.01 -8.27 -21.21
C LEU A 805 -41.17 -7.54 -22.27
N THR A 806 -41.57 -6.32 -22.63
CA THR A 806 -40.95 -5.56 -23.73
C THR A 806 -40.26 -4.26 -23.28
N ALA A 807 -40.65 -3.68 -22.14
CA ALA A 807 -40.16 -2.38 -21.70
C ALA A 807 -38.79 -2.44 -20.99
N VAL A 808 -38.02 -1.36 -21.05
CA VAL A 808 -36.72 -1.23 -20.35
C VAL A 808 -36.70 0.02 -19.49
N CYS A 809 -36.32 -0.10 -18.23
CA CYS A 809 -36.21 1.03 -17.32
C CYS A 809 -34.77 1.15 -16.80
N ASN A 810 -34.18 2.33 -16.89
CA ASN A 810 -32.85 2.62 -16.36
C ASN A 810 -32.95 3.75 -15.31
N VAL A 811 -32.28 3.60 -14.18
CA VAL A 811 -32.24 4.60 -13.10
C VAL A 811 -30.79 5.06 -12.96
N ALA A 812 -30.55 6.35 -13.19
CA ALA A 812 -29.25 6.97 -13.26
C ALA A 812 -28.94 7.74 -11.97
N VAL A 813 -28.16 7.13 -11.07
CA VAL A 813 -27.76 7.72 -9.79
C VAL A 813 -26.47 8.51 -9.97
N LYS A 814 -26.46 9.77 -9.53
CA LYS A 814 -25.26 10.64 -9.60
C LYS A 814 -24.16 10.19 -8.66
N ASP A 815 -24.49 9.91 -7.39
CA ASP A 815 -23.51 9.50 -6.38
C ASP A 815 -24.06 8.35 -5.53
N ALA A 816 -23.38 7.21 -5.60
CA ALA A 816 -23.72 6.02 -4.80
C ALA A 816 -23.09 6.02 -3.40
N GLU A 817 -22.24 7.01 -3.06
CA GLU A 817 -21.51 7.20 -1.79
C GLU A 817 -20.50 6.10 -1.42
N SER A 818 -20.86 4.83 -1.62
CA SER A 818 -20.02 3.65 -1.45
C SER A 818 -19.51 3.12 -2.79
N LEU A 819 -18.36 2.45 -2.74
CA LEU A 819 -17.79 1.69 -3.86
C LEU A 819 -18.01 0.18 -3.68
N ASP A 820 -18.57 -0.25 -2.54
CA ASP A 820 -18.72 -1.67 -2.21
C ASP A 820 -20.03 -2.23 -2.81
N ASP A 821 -19.89 -3.09 -3.83
CA ASP A 821 -21.01 -3.75 -4.51
C ASP A 821 -22.03 -4.44 -3.58
N PRO A 822 -21.66 -5.22 -2.53
CA PRO A 822 -22.63 -5.84 -1.65
C PRO A 822 -23.44 -4.84 -0.81
N GLU A 823 -22.85 -3.72 -0.41
CA GLU A 823 -23.54 -2.66 0.33
C GLU A 823 -24.59 -1.97 -0.55
N ILE A 824 -24.21 -1.64 -1.80
CA ILE A 824 -25.13 -1.07 -2.78
C ILE A 824 -26.27 -2.04 -3.08
N LEU A 825 -25.97 -3.33 -3.30
CA LEU A 825 -27.00 -4.35 -3.53
C LEU A 825 -27.93 -4.53 -2.34
N ALA A 826 -27.42 -4.46 -1.10
CA ALA A 826 -28.24 -4.53 0.10
C ALA A 826 -29.26 -3.38 0.17
N ARG A 827 -28.96 -2.21 -0.40
CA ARG A 827 -29.89 -1.08 -0.52
C ARG A 827 -30.85 -1.21 -1.71
N LEU A 828 -30.39 -1.74 -2.86
CA LEU A 828 -31.21 -1.85 -4.08
C LEU A 828 -32.23 -3.00 -4.04
N VAL A 829 -31.86 -4.16 -3.49
CA VAL A 829 -32.72 -5.36 -3.49
C VAL A 829 -34.07 -5.13 -2.78
N PRO A 830 -34.15 -4.47 -1.61
CA PRO A 830 -35.42 -4.11 -0.98
C PRO A 830 -36.33 -3.29 -1.89
N ILE A 831 -35.78 -2.25 -2.55
CA ILE A 831 -36.52 -1.37 -3.46
C ILE A 831 -37.12 -2.17 -4.62
N VAL A 832 -36.32 -3.03 -5.26
CA VAL A 832 -36.79 -3.86 -6.39
C VAL A 832 -37.89 -4.83 -5.94
N ASN A 833 -37.78 -5.39 -4.74
CA ASN A 833 -38.79 -6.31 -4.20
C ASN A 833 -40.12 -5.61 -3.90
N GLU A 834 -40.10 -4.34 -3.47
CA GLU A 834 -41.31 -3.56 -3.21
C GLU A 834 -42.08 -3.23 -4.52
N TYR A 835 -41.37 -2.79 -5.56
CA TYR A 835 -41.97 -2.40 -6.85
C TYR A 835 -42.14 -3.56 -7.84
N LYS A 836 -41.84 -4.80 -7.42
CA LYS A 836 -41.89 -6.01 -8.26
C LYS A 836 -43.24 -6.21 -8.97
N GLU A 837 -44.35 -6.03 -8.24
CA GLU A 837 -45.70 -6.20 -8.80
C GLU A 837 -46.02 -5.12 -9.85
N GLU A 838 -45.56 -3.89 -9.63
CA GLU A 838 -45.79 -2.77 -10.54
C GLU A 838 -44.95 -2.87 -11.82
N LEU A 839 -43.66 -3.23 -11.69
CA LEU A 839 -42.77 -3.51 -12.82
C LEU A 839 -43.35 -4.58 -13.74
N LEU A 840 -43.94 -5.63 -13.16
CA LEU A 840 -44.57 -6.73 -13.88
C LEU A 840 -45.87 -6.27 -14.57
N ALA A 841 -46.71 -5.49 -13.89
CA ALA A 841 -47.93 -4.92 -14.45
C ALA A 841 -47.68 -3.99 -15.66
N ARG A 842 -46.52 -3.32 -15.68
CA ARG A 842 -46.06 -2.41 -16.76
C ARG A 842 -45.22 -3.11 -17.83
N ARG A 843 -45.09 -4.45 -17.78
CA ARG A 843 -44.33 -5.28 -18.74
C ARG A 843 -42.84 -4.90 -18.84
N VAL A 844 -42.24 -4.45 -17.74
CA VAL A 844 -40.81 -4.11 -17.68
C VAL A 844 -39.98 -5.38 -17.70
N ARG A 845 -39.14 -5.55 -18.70
CA ARG A 845 -38.27 -6.71 -18.86
C ARG A 845 -37.05 -6.66 -17.96
N ARG A 846 -36.42 -5.48 -17.89
CA ARG A 846 -35.21 -5.27 -17.10
C ARG A 846 -35.23 -3.88 -16.48
N LEU A 847 -34.72 -3.82 -15.26
CA LEU A 847 -34.47 -2.60 -14.51
C LEU A 847 -32.96 -2.50 -14.28
N THR A 848 -32.34 -1.42 -14.74
CA THR A 848 -30.89 -1.21 -14.63
C THR A 848 -30.61 0.00 -13.75
N PHE A 849 -29.83 -0.16 -12.68
CA PHE A 849 -29.31 0.95 -11.89
C PHE A 849 -27.91 1.30 -12.35
N ILE A 850 -27.69 2.57 -12.68
CA ILE A 850 -26.42 3.15 -13.11
C ILE A 850 -25.91 3.98 -11.94
N CYS A 851 -24.90 3.49 -11.24
CA CYS A 851 -24.34 4.12 -10.04
C CYS A 851 -23.08 4.90 -10.40
N GLY A 852 -23.19 6.23 -10.51
CA GLY A 852 -22.06 7.14 -10.67
C GLY A 852 -21.25 7.30 -9.39
N HIS A 853 -20.00 7.75 -9.55
CA HIS A 853 -19.09 8.05 -8.45
C HIS A 853 -18.39 9.39 -8.71
N LYS A 854 -18.16 10.18 -7.66
CA LYS A 854 -17.44 11.46 -7.76
C LYS A 854 -15.97 11.31 -8.17
N ASP A 855 -15.37 10.16 -7.86
CA ASP A 855 -13.95 9.88 -8.13
C ASP A 855 -13.63 9.57 -9.61
N GLY A 856 -14.61 9.72 -10.51
CA GLY A 856 -14.42 9.45 -11.95
C GLY A 856 -14.13 8.00 -12.27
N THR A 857 -14.49 7.08 -11.38
CA THR A 857 -14.50 5.65 -11.67
C THR A 857 -15.65 5.37 -12.64
N TYR A 858 -15.46 4.38 -13.52
CA TYR A 858 -16.51 3.97 -14.46
C TYR A 858 -17.78 3.58 -13.68
N PRO A 859 -19.00 3.95 -14.09
CA PRO A 859 -20.20 3.73 -13.28
C PRO A 859 -20.48 2.23 -13.08
N GLY A 860 -21.07 1.90 -11.93
CA GLY A 860 -21.54 0.55 -11.63
C GLY A 860 -22.87 0.29 -12.29
N TYR A 861 -23.06 -0.90 -12.87
CA TYR A 861 -24.32 -1.29 -13.51
C TYR A 861 -24.89 -2.51 -12.80
N TYR A 862 -26.10 -2.38 -12.27
CA TYR A 862 -26.83 -3.45 -11.60
C TYR A 862 -28.12 -3.73 -12.36
N THR A 863 -28.22 -4.89 -12.99
CA THR A 863 -29.35 -5.23 -13.86
C THR A 863 -30.21 -6.31 -13.22
N PHE A 864 -31.49 -6.01 -13.02
CA PHE A 864 -32.49 -6.94 -12.51
C PHE A 864 -33.41 -7.39 -13.65
N ARG A 865 -33.57 -8.71 -13.85
CA ARG A 865 -34.36 -9.27 -14.96
C ARG A 865 -35.68 -9.89 -14.49
N GLY A 866 -36.78 -9.50 -15.13
CA GLY A 866 -38.09 -10.09 -14.90
C GLY A 866 -38.18 -11.55 -15.38
N PRO A 867 -39.13 -12.35 -14.89
CA PRO A 867 -40.25 -11.96 -14.01
C PRO A 867 -39.91 -12.00 -12.51
N ALA A 868 -38.81 -12.66 -12.14
CA ALA A 868 -38.38 -12.75 -10.74
C ALA A 868 -37.75 -11.44 -10.22
N TYR A 869 -37.18 -10.62 -11.12
CA TYR A 869 -36.36 -9.43 -10.84
C TYR A 869 -35.21 -9.74 -9.89
N GLU A 870 -34.55 -10.87 -10.15
CA GLU A 870 -33.25 -11.20 -9.54
C GLU A 870 -32.13 -10.50 -10.31
N GLU A 871 -31.04 -10.18 -9.60
CA GLU A 871 -29.88 -9.54 -10.20
C GLU A 871 -29.13 -10.52 -11.11
N ASP A 872 -28.84 -10.08 -12.34
CA ASP A 872 -27.99 -10.82 -13.25
C ASP A 872 -26.52 -10.43 -13.06
N SER A 873 -25.87 -11.14 -12.14
CA SER A 873 -24.44 -10.98 -11.85
C SER A 873 -23.54 -11.10 -13.09
N SER A 874 -23.95 -11.84 -14.12
CA SER A 874 -23.12 -12.06 -15.32
C SER A 874 -22.90 -10.82 -16.18
N ILE A 875 -23.78 -9.83 -16.09
CA ILE A 875 -23.69 -8.55 -16.81
C ILE A 875 -23.50 -7.36 -15.86
N ARG A 876 -23.02 -7.60 -14.65
CA ARG A 876 -22.70 -6.52 -13.70
C ARG A 876 -21.57 -5.65 -14.23
N HIS A 877 -21.66 -4.34 -13.96
CA HIS A 877 -20.72 -3.30 -14.39
C HIS A 877 -20.61 -3.08 -15.91
N ILE A 878 -21.50 -3.71 -16.70
CA ILE A 878 -21.65 -3.42 -18.13
C ILE A 878 -23.10 -3.08 -18.46
N GLU A 879 -23.27 -2.09 -19.34
CA GLU A 879 -24.57 -1.76 -19.88
C GLU A 879 -25.15 -2.97 -20.65
N PRO A 880 -26.37 -3.44 -20.33
CA PRO A 880 -26.98 -4.59 -21.01
C PRO A 880 -27.09 -4.46 -22.53
N ALA A 881 -27.23 -3.24 -23.06
CA ALA A 881 -27.21 -3.00 -24.50
C ALA A 881 -25.84 -3.30 -25.16
N LEU A 882 -24.74 -3.23 -24.41
CA LEU A 882 -23.37 -3.50 -24.84
C LEU A 882 -22.88 -4.91 -24.46
N ALA A 883 -23.53 -5.58 -23.51
CA ALA A 883 -23.12 -6.90 -23.01
C ALA A 883 -22.98 -8.00 -24.09
N PHE A 884 -23.73 -7.91 -25.19
CA PHE A 884 -23.64 -8.88 -26.29
C PHE A 884 -22.27 -8.91 -26.96
N GLN A 885 -21.53 -7.81 -26.92
CA GLN A 885 -20.19 -7.71 -27.48
C GLN A 885 -19.19 -8.61 -26.77
N LEU A 886 -19.52 -9.09 -25.56
CA LEU A 886 -18.73 -10.06 -24.80
C LEU A 886 -19.00 -11.52 -25.20
N GLU A 887 -20.04 -11.82 -25.98
CA GLU A 887 -20.37 -13.18 -26.44
C GLU A 887 -20.48 -14.23 -25.32
N LEU A 888 -21.08 -13.85 -24.18
CA LEU A 888 -21.21 -14.73 -23.01
C LEU A 888 -21.94 -16.05 -23.33
N GLY A 889 -22.77 -16.09 -24.39
CA GLY A 889 -23.42 -17.30 -24.86
C GLY A 889 -22.47 -18.46 -25.21
N ARG A 890 -21.21 -18.17 -25.56
CA ARG A 890 -20.20 -19.22 -25.85
C ARG A 890 -19.69 -19.92 -24.59
N LEU A 891 -19.98 -19.39 -23.39
CA LEU A 891 -19.65 -19.99 -22.10
C LEU A 891 -20.76 -20.90 -21.55
N SER A 892 -21.77 -21.25 -22.35
CA SER A 892 -22.95 -22.01 -21.90
C SER A 892 -22.65 -23.38 -21.28
N LYS A 893 -21.51 -24.01 -21.61
CA LYS A 893 -21.03 -25.27 -21.02
C LYS A 893 -20.33 -25.10 -19.65
N PHE A 894 -20.21 -23.88 -19.14
CA PHE A 894 -19.57 -23.58 -17.87
C PHE A 894 -20.57 -22.92 -16.91
N ASN A 895 -20.35 -23.11 -15.61
CA ASN A 895 -20.95 -22.29 -14.58
C ASN A 895 -20.04 -21.07 -14.39
N ILE A 896 -20.54 -19.90 -14.79
CA ILE A 896 -19.77 -18.65 -14.74
C ILE A 896 -20.05 -17.90 -13.45
N LYS A 897 -18.99 -17.36 -12.86
CA LYS A 897 -19.05 -16.41 -11.76
C LYS A 897 -18.15 -15.22 -12.11
N PRO A 898 -18.68 -14.00 -12.17
CA PRO A 898 -17.85 -12.82 -12.44
C PRO A 898 -16.86 -12.60 -11.28
N VAL A 899 -15.63 -12.23 -11.63
CA VAL A 899 -14.61 -11.76 -10.69
C VAL A 899 -14.39 -10.28 -10.99
N PHE A 900 -14.79 -9.43 -10.05
CA PHE A 900 -14.72 -7.99 -10.23
C PHE A 900 -13.30 -7.49 -10.07
N THR A 901 -12.92 -6.56 -10.95
CA THR A 901 -11.62 -5.90 -10.96
C THR A 901 -11.82 -4.39 -10.93
N GLU A 902 -10.80 -3.64 -10.53
CA GLU A 902 -10.88 -2.17 -10.51
C GLU A 902 -11.18 -1.58 -11.90
N ASN A 903 -10.65 -2.20 -12.96
CA ASN A 903 -10.94 -1.80 -14.33
C ASN A 903 -12.25 -2.43 -14.81
N ARG A 904 -13.35 -1.69 -14.68
CA ARG A 904 -14.69 -2.13 -15.08
C ARG A 904 -14.88 -2.36 -16.60
N ASN A 905 -13.88 -2.05 -17.45
CA ASN A 905 -13.92 -2.41 -18.88
C ASN A 905 -13.48 -3.86 -19.16
N ILE A 906 -12.84 -4.52 -18.19
CA ILE A 906 -12.36 -5.89 -18.31
C ILE A 906 -13.27 -6.78 -17.48
N HIS A 907 -13.86 -7.79 -18.12
CA HIS A 907 -14.76 -8.72 -17.46
C HIS A 907 -14.06 -10.07 -17.35
N ILE A 908 -13.73 -10.45 -16.12
CA ILE A 908 -13.14 -11.76 -15.81
C ILE A 908 -14.23 -12.66 -15.26
N TYR A 909 -14.34 -13.86 -15.81
CA TYR A 909 -15.28 -14.89 -15.37
C TYR A 909 -14.51 -16.11 -14.90
N GLU A 910 -14.69 -16.45 -13.63
CA GLU A 910 -14.36 -17.77 -13.12
C GLU A 910 -15.39 -18.76 -13.68
N ALA A 911 -14.90 -19.74 -14.44
CA ALA A 911 -15.73 -20.72 -15.12
C ALA A 911 -15.36 -22.12 -14.66
N ILE A 912 -16.36 -22.86 -14.17
CA ILE A 912 -16.22 -24.27 -13.79
C ILE A 912 -16.99 -25.11 -14.80
N GLY A 913 -16.33 -26.12 -15.39
CA GLY A 913 -16.93 -27.00 -16.39
C GLY A 913 -18.16 -27.72 -15.86
N LYS A 914 -19.29 -27.66 -16.57
CA LYS A 914 -20.49 -28.44 -16.22
C LYS A 914 -20.18 -29.92 -16.38
N GLY A 915 -20.18 -30.67 -15.28
CA GLY A 915 -19.86 -32.09 -15.23
C GLY A 915 -18.41 -32.45 -14.88
N VAL A 916 -17.49 -31.47 -14.82
CA VAL A 916 -16.08 -31.70 -14.42
C VAL A 916 -15.61 -30.56 -13.51
N GLU A 917 -15.65 -30.76 -12.20
CA GLU A 917 -15.28 -29.73 -11.21
C GLU A 917 -13.79 -29.36 -11.22
N ASN A 918 -12.93 -30.29 -11.67
CA ASN A 918 -11.49 -30.04 -11.83
C ASN A 918 -11.15 -29.11 -13.00
N ASP A 919 -12.10 -28.82 -13.90
CA ASP A 919 -11.91 -27.89 -15.02
C ASP A 919 -12.29 -26.47 -14.62
N LYS A 920 -11.38 -25.81 -13.88
CA LYS A 920 -11.50 -24.41 -13.46
C LYS A 920 -10.67 -23.52 -14.39
N ARG A 921 -11.31 -22.52 -15.00
CA ARG A 921 -10.67 -21.57 -15.92
C ARG A 921 -11.06 -20.13 -15.61
N TYR A 922 -10.19 -19.20 -15.97
CA TYR A 922 -10.54 -17.79 -16.05
C TYR A 922 -10.72 -17.39 -17.52
N PHE A 923 -11.94 -16.97 -17.86
CA PHE A 923 -12.23 -16.34 -19.15
C PHE A 923 -12.21 -14.84 -18.98
N THR A 924 -11.25 -14.17 -19.61
CA THR A 924 -11.20 -12.72 -19.65
C THR A 924 -11.79 -12.22 -20.96
N ARG A 925 -12.73 -11.26 -20.87
CA ARG A 925 -13.47 -10.70 -22.00
C ARG A 925 -13.32 -9.18 -21.94
N ALA A 926 -12.79 -8.59 -23.01
CA ALA A 926 -12.59 -7.14 -23.09
C ALA A 926 -13.12 -6.61 -24.42
N VAL A 927 -13.71 -5.42 -24.39
CA VAL A 927 -14.12 -4.68 -25.58
C VAL A 927 -13.19 -3.49 -25.76
N VAL A 928 -12.53 -3.40 -26.91
CA VAL A 928 -11.67 -2.27 -27.26
C VAL A 928 -12.53 -1.16 -27.83
N ARG A 929 -12.56 -0.04 -27.12
CA ARG A 929 -13.09 1.23 -27.63
C ARG A 929 -11.90 2.11 -28.01
N PRO A 930 -11.85 2.68 -29.23
CA PRO A 930 -10.66 3.38 -29.65
C PRO A 930 -10.41 4.68 -28.85
N GLY A 931 -9.15 5.04 -28.62
CA GLY A 931 -8.73 6.37 -28.21
C GLY A 931 -8.57 7.33 -29.40
N ARG A 932 -7.82 8.44 -29.18
CA ARG A 932 -7.45 9.40 -30.23
C ARG A 932 -6.41 8.72 -31.09
N VAL A 933 -6.77 8.35 -32.31
CA VAL A 933 -5.74 8.13 -33.33
C VAL A 933 -5.19 9.53 -33.61
N ARG A 934 -3.92 9.76 -33.30
CA ARG A 934 -3.21 10.95 -33.79
C ARG A 934 -3.01 10.74 -35.29
N ASP A 935 -3.19 11.79 -36.09
CA ASP A 935 -3.07 11.70 -37.55
C ASP A 935 -1.66 11.21 -38.01
N ASP A 936 -0.69 11.23 -37.10
CA ASP A 936 0.70 10.79 -37.32
C ASP A 936 0.93 9.26 -37.21
N ILE A 937 -0.05 8.48 -36.72
CA ILE A 937 0.13 7.03 -36.44
C ILE A 937 -0.69 6.19 -37.42
N SER A 938 -0.07 5.15 -37.99
CA SER A 938 -0.78 4.22 -38.88
C SER A 938 -1.86 3.43 -38.12
N THR A 939 -2.94 3.05 -38.80
CA THR A 939 -4.04 2.26 -38.20
C THR A 939 -3.58 0.91 -37.63
N VAL A 940 -2.54 0.33 -38.23
CA VAL A 940 -1.89 -0.91 -37.76
C VAL A 940 -1.15 -0.69 -36.43
N GLU A 941 -0.31 0.34 -36.34
CA GLU A 941 0.42 0.66 -35.11
C GLU A 941 -0.53 1.04 -33.98
N TYR A 942 -1.61 1.73 -34.31
CA TYR A 942 -2.68 2.04 -33.36
C TYR A 942 -3.32 0.76 -32.78
N MET A 943 -3.68 -0.19 -33.64
CA MET A 943 -4.25 -1.48 -33.21
C MET A 943 -3.27 -2.24 -32.31
N ILE A 944 -1.98 -2.28 -32.68
CA ILE A 944 -0.93 -2.92 -31.87
C ILE A 944 -0.83 -2.25 -30.51
N SER A 945 -0.79 -0.92 -30.46
CA SER A 945 -0.65 -0.17 -29.21
C SER A 945 -1.84 -0.38 -28.26
N GLU A 946 -3.08 -0.40 -28.77
CA GLU A 946 -4.26 -0.66 -27.95
C GLU A 946 -4.37 -2.13 -27.51
N ALA A 947 -4.03 -3.07 -28.40
CA ALA A 947 -3.98 -4.49 -28.06
C ALA A 947 -2.96 -4.73 -26.95
N ASP A 948 -1.77 -4.13 -27.04
CA ASP A 948 -0.71 -4.24 -26.04
C ASP A 948 -1.11 -3.60 -24.71
N ARG A 949 -1.76 -2.43 -24.75
CA ARG A 949 -2.30 -1.76 -23.56
C ARG A 949 -3.31 -2.66 -22.85
N LEU A 950 -4.34 -3.12 -23.57
CA LEU A 950 -5.38 -3.97 -22.98
C LEU A 950 -4.85 -5.31 -22.50
N MET A 951 -3.91 -5.92 -23.22
CA MET A 951 -3.27 -7.16 -22.76
C MET A 951 -2.48 -6.94 -21.47
N THR A 952 -1.78 -5.83 -21.36
CA THR A 952 -1.08 -5.48 -20.13
C THR A 952 -2.09 -5.37 -18.99
N ASP A 953 -3.19 -4.63 -19.19
CA ASP A 953 -4.26 -4.48 -18.20
C ASP A 953 -4.89 -5.84 -17.80
N ILE A 954 -5.15 -6.72 -18.77
CA ILE A 954 -5.73 -8.06 -18.55
C ILE A 954 -4.77 -8.94 -17.75
N LEU A 955 -3.49 -8.98 -18.14
CA LEU A 955 -2.49 -9.80 -17.45
C LEU A 955 -2.24 -9.26 -16.04
N ASP A 956 -2.23 -7.94 -15.85
CA ASP A 956 -2.11 -7.31 -14.54
C ASP A 956 -3.30 -7.69 -13.64
N ALA A 957 -4.54 -7.63 -14.18
CA ALA A 957 -5.74 -8.05 -13.46
C ALA A 957 -5.72 -9.54 -13.08
N LEU A 958 -5.27 -10.41 -13.99
CA LEU A 958 -5.12 -11.84 -13.71
C LEU A 958 -4.02 -12.13 -12.68
N GLU A 959 -2.93 -11.34 -12.64
CA GLU A 959 -1.89 -11.45 -11.63
C GLU A 959 -2.39 -11.10 -10.22
N ILE A 960 -3.30 -10.13 -10.11
CA ILE A 960 -3.94 -9.76 -8.84
C ILE A 960 -4.82 -10.90 -8.32
N ILE A 961 -5.60 -11.54 -9.20
CA ILE A 961 -6.48 -12.66 -8.83
C ILE A 961 -5.66 -13.90 -8.45
N GLY A 962 -4.55 -14.13 -9.16
CA GLY A 962 -3.66 -15.26 -8.96
C GLY A 962 -4.18 -16.57 -9.56
N ASN A 963 -3.27 -17.55 -9.64
CA ASN A 963 -3.56 -18.88 -10.20
C ASN A 963 -4.15 -19.81 -9.12
N ASN A 964 -5.45 -19.67 -8.84
CA ASN A 964 -6.20 -20.52 -7.89
C ASN A 964 -6.54 -21.89 -8.51
N ASN A 965 -5.51 -22.70 -8.81
CA ASN A 965 -5.63 -24.01 -9.50
C ASN A 965 -6.30 -23.94 -10.88
N SER A 966 -6.29 -22.78 -11.53
CA SER A 966 -6.83 -22.62 -12.89
C SER A 966 -5.94 -23.30 -13.94
N ASP A 967 -6.55 -23.75 -15.01
CA ASP A 967 -5.88 -24.30 -16.20
C ASP A 967 -6.59 -23.83 -17.48
N LEU A 968 -5.88 -23.79 -18.61
CA LEU A 968 -6.44 -23.36 -19.91
C LEU A 968 -7.14 -21.99 -19.89
N ASN A 969 -6.54 -20.98 -19.24
CA ASN A 969 -7.12 -19.64 -19.19
C ASN A 969 -7.21 -19.04 -20.60
N HIS A 970 -8.26 -18.26 -20.84
CA HIS A 970 -8.60 -17.76 -22.18
C HIS A 970 -8.88 -16.27 -22.17
N ILE A 971 -8.34 -15.55 -23.15
CA ILE A 971 -8.55 -14.11 -23.34
C ILE A 971 -9.32 -13.87 -24.64
N PHE A 972 -10.35 -13.02 -24.58
CA PHE A 972 -11.12 -12.60 -25.75
C PHE A 972 -11.15 -11.08 -25.84
N ILE A 973 -10.74 -10.55 -26.98
CA ILE A 973 -10.64 -9.12 -27.27
C ILE A 973 -11.53 -8.81 -28.47
N ASN A 974 -12.52 -7.94 -28.28
CA ASN A 974 -13.42 -7.51 -29.35
C ASN A 974 -13.15 -6.04 -29.71
N PHE A 975 -12.63 -5.78 -30.90
CA PHE A 975 -12.50 -4.44 -31.44
C PHE A 975 -13.84 -3.97 -32.00
N SER A 976 -14.44 -2.98 -31.35
CA SER A 976 -15.70 -2.39 -31.81
C SER A 976 -15.62 -1.54 -33.09
N PRO A 977 -14.52 -0.81 -33.40
CA PRO A 977 -14.49 0.03 -34.60
C PRO A 977 -14.17 -0.77 -35.86
N VAL A 978 -14.57 -0.20 -37.00
CA VAL A 978 -14.22 -0.72 -38.32
C VAL A 978 -12.85 -0.17 -38.72
N PHE A 979 -11.94 -1.06 -39.13
CA PHE A 979 -10.62 -0.68 -39.60
C PHE A 979 -10.48 -0.91 -41.12
N PRO A 980 -9.89 0.04 -41.85
CA PRO A 980 -9.54 -0.15 -43.25
C PRO A 980 -8.24 -0.96 -43.38
N LEU A 981 -8.28 -2.23 -43.00
CA LEU A 981 -7.11 -3.12 -42.97
C LEU A 981 -7.36 -4.41 -43.75
N THR A 982 -6.31 -4.94 -44.39
CA THR A 982 -6.39 -6.26 -45.03
C THR A 982 -6.10 -7.39 -44.02
N PRO A 983 -6.64 -8.61 -44.21
CA PRO A 983 -6.40 -9.72 -43.27
C PRO A 983 -4.92 -10.09 -43.08
N LYS A 984 -4.08 -9.87 -44.11
CA LYS A 984 -2.64 -10.12 -44.04
C LYS A 984 -1.91 -9.12 -43.14
N GLU A 985 -2.28 -7.85 -43.23
CA GLU A 985 -1.74 -6.80 -42.33
C GLU A 985 -2.10 -7.08 -40.87
N VAL A 986 -3.31 -7.60 -40.61
CA VAL A 986 -3.74 -8.02 -39.27
C VAL A 986 -2.89 -9.18 -38.74
N GLU A 987 -2.56 -10.15 -39.59
CA GLU A 987 -1.70 -11.29 -39.24
C GLU A 987 -0.27 -10.84 -38.89
N GLU A 988 0.34 -10.00 -39.73
CA GLU A 988 1.68 -9.44 -39.47
C GLU A 988 1.72 -8.59 -38.19
N ALA A 989 0.68 -7.79 -37.95
CA ALA A 989 0.57 -6.96 -36.76
C ALA A 989 0.50 -7.77 -35.46
N LEU A 990 -0.16 -8.93 -35.49
CA LEU A 990 -0.32 -9.82 -34.35
C LEU A 990 0.84 -10.81 -34.19
N ALA A 991 1.73 -10.96 -35.18
CA ALA A 991 2.89 -11.86 -35.08
C ALA A 991 3.82 -11.50 -33.90
N GLY A 992 4.10 -10.20 -33.70
CA GLY A 992 4.95 -9.73 -32.60
C GLY A 992 4.27 -9.69 -31.22
N PHE A 993 2.96 -9.90 -31.15
CA PHE A 993 2.17 -9.83 -29.91
C PHE A 993 2.62 -10.89 -28.88
N LEU A 994 3.02 -12.07 -29.35
CA LEU A 994 3.31 -13.21 -28.48
C LEU A 994 4.74 -13.22 -27.96
N ASP A 995 5.69 -12.67 -28.71
CA ASP A 995 7.06 -12.47 -28.21
C ASP A 995 7.07 -11.51 -27.02
N ARG A 996 6.18 -10.52 -27.03
CA ARG A 996 6.03 -9.53 -25.95
C ARG A 996 5.37 -10.12 -24.69
N PHE A 997 4.27 -10.87 -24.84
CA PHE A 997 3.46 -11.30 -23.69
C PHE A 997 3.54 -12.79 -23.33
N GLY A 998 4.13 -13.62 -24.18
CA GLY A 998 4.11 -15.08 -24.05
C GLY A 998 4.64 -15.59 -22.72
N ARG A 999 5.72 -14.98 -22.20
CA ARG A 999 6.30 -15.33 -20.89
C ARG A 999 5.33 -15.06 -19.72
N ARG A 1000 4.60 -13.95 -19.76
CA ARG A 1000 3.63 -13.57 -18.73
C ARG A 1000 2.36 -14.42 -18.84
N ALA A 1001 1.85 -14.59 -20.05
CA ALA A 1001 0.70 -15.45 -20.35
C ALA A 1001 0.93 -16.90 -19.87
N TRP A 1002 2.12 -17.45 -20.11
CA TRP A 1002 2.48 -18.79 -19.64
C TRP A 1002 2.48 -18.92 -18.11
N ARG A 1003 3.03 -17.93 -17.40
CA ARG A 1003 2.99 -17.89 -15.91
C ARG A 1003 1.56 -17.92 -15.40
N LEU A 1004 0.63 -17.27 -16.08
CA LEU A 1004 -0.80 -17.22 -15.75
C LEU A 1004 -1.60 -18.38 -16.35
N ARG A 1005 -0.94 -19.37 -16.98
CA ARG A 1005 -1.58 -20.52 -17.65
C ARG A 1005 -2.63 -20.11 -18.70
N VAL A 1006 -2.40 -18.98 -19.37
CA VAL A 1006 -3.20 -18.55 -20.52
C VAL A 1006 -2.74 -19.33 -21.74
N THR A 1007 -3.64 -20.14 -22.29
CA THR A 1007 -3.33 -21.02 -23.42
C THR A 1007 -3.96 -20.57 -24.73
N GLY A 1008 -4.98 -19.70 -24.69
CA GLY A 1008 -5.70 -19.23 -25.86
C GLY A 1008 -6.01 -17.73 -25.80
N VAL A 1009 -5.77 -17.03 -26.90
CA VAL A 1009 -6.20 -15.65 -27.11
C VAL A 1009 -7.03 -15.58 -28.39
N GLU A 1010 -8.22 -15.00 -28.31
CA GLU A 1010 -9.13 -14.81 -29.42
C GLU A 1010 -9.35 -13.31 -29.65
N VAL A 1011 -9.09 -12.83 -30.86
CA VAL A 1011 -9.24 -11.42 -31.23
C VAL A 1011 -10.27 -11.31 -32.35
N ARG A 1012 -11.28 -10.47 -32.17
CA ARG A 1012 -12.30 -10.15 -33.18
C ARG A 1012 -12.13 -8.72 -33.66
N ILE A 1013 -11.96 -8.54 -34.97
CA ILE A 1013 -11.73 -7.25 -35.63
C ILE A 1013 -12.70 -7.11 -36.79
N ILE A 1014 -13.20 -5.90 -37.06
CA ILE A 1014 -14.04 -5.64 -38.23
C ILE A 1014 -13.19 -4.91 -39.27
N CYS A 1015 -12.97 -5.57 -40.41
CA CYS A 1015 -12.17 -5.04 -41.51
C CYS A 1015 -13.09 -4.59 -42.66
N THR A 1016 -12.68 -3.61 -43.44
CA THR A 1016 -13.33 -3.29 -44.73
C THR A 1016 -12.65 -4.02 -45.88
N ASP A 1017 -13.43 -4.58 -46.78
CA ASP A 1017 -12.92 -5.06 -48.06
C ASP A 1017 -12.52 -3.86 -48.94
N PRO A 1018 -11.26 -3.77 -49.41
CA PRO A 1018 -10.80 -2.67 -50.25
C PRO A 1018 -11.54 -2.55 -51.59
N ASN A 1019 -12.14 -3.65 -52.08
CA ASN A 1019 -12.83 -3.65 -53.39
C ASN A 1019 -14.31 -3.30 -53.30
N THR A 1020 -14.99 -3.73 -52.24
CA THR A 1020 -16.45 -3.56 -52.07
C THR A 1020 -16.81 -2.47 -51.06
N GLY A 1021 -15.87 -2.05 -50.21
CA GLY A 1021 -16.13 -1.15 -49.09
C GLY A 1021 -16.97 -1.79 -47.98
N GLU A 1022 -17.35 -3.06 -48.11
CA GLU A 1022 -18.17 -3.77 -47.14
C GLU A 1022 -17.34 -4.18 -45.91
N ALA A 1023 -17.90 -3.94 -44.73
CA ALA A 1023 -17.29 -4.36 -43.48
C ALA A 1023 -17.59 -5.84 -43.20
N TYR A 1024 -16.55 -6.66 -43.04
CA TYR A 1024 -16.69 -8.05 -42.63
C TYR A 1024 -15.85 -8.35 -41.37
N PRO A 1025 -16.37 -9.13 -40.41
CA PRO A 1025 -15.62 -9.50 -39.22
C PRO A 1025 -14.56 -10.57 -39.51
N VAL A 1026 -13.35 -10.35 -38.99
CA VAL A 1026 -12.22 -11.28 -38.96
C VAL A 1026 -11.98 -11.72 -37.52
N ARG A 1027 -11.76 -13.02 -37.31
CA ARG A 1027 -11.31 -13.60 -36.05
C ARG A 1027 -9.93 -14.20 -36.16
N VAL A 1028 -9.12 -13.94 -35.15
CA VAL A 1028 -7.79 -14.50 -34.98
C VAL A 1028 -7.79 -15.34 -33.71
N LEU A 1029 -7.53 -16.63 -33.84
CA LEU A 1029 -7.37 -17.55 -32.72
C LEU A 1029 -5.89 -17.88 -32.57
N ILE A 1030 -5.35 -17.61 -31.39
CA ILE A 1030 -3.95 -17.86 -31.04
C ILE A 1030 -3.93 -18.87 -29.92
N ASN A 1031 -3.39 -20.06 -30.19
CA ASN A 1031 -3.30 -21.14 -29.22
C ASN A 1031 -1.84 -21.49 -28.93
N ASN A 1032 -1.51 -21.67 -27.64
CA ASN A 1032 -0.23 -22.15 -27.16
C ASN A 1032 -0.44 -23.21 -26.07
N THR A 1033 -0.51 -24.47 -26.49
CA THR A 1033 -0.75 -25.61 -25.59
C THR A 1033 0.52 -26.19 -24.99
N SER A 1034 1.65 -26.13 -25.73
CA SER A 1034 2.93 -26.71 -25.30
C SER A 1034 3.84 -25.72 -24.56
N GLY A 1035 3.53 -24.42 -24.62
CA GLY A 1035 4.36 -23.33 -24.09
C GLY A 1035 5.40 -22.82 -25.07
N TYR A 1036 5.73 -23.61 -26.10
CA TYR A 1036 6.79 -23.30 -27.07
C TYR A 1036 6.27 -23.15 -28.50
N ILE A 1037 5.24 -23.92 -28.89
CA ILE A 1037 4.69 -23.88 -30.24
C ILE A 1037 3.39 -23.10 -30.22
N ILE A 1038 3.39 -22.00 -30.97
CA ILE A 1038 2.25 -21.14 -31.17
C ILE A 1038 1.54 -21.53 -32.47
N GLN A 1039 0.22 -21.64 -32.40
CA GLN A 1039 -0.64 -21.82 -33.57
C GLN A 1039 -1.52 -20.59 -33.73
N VAL A 1040 -1.50 -19.98 -34.91
CA VAL A 1040 -2.33 -18.81 -35.26
C VAL A 1040 -3.29 -19.23 -36.36
N GLU A 1041 -4.58 -19.09 -36.13
CA GLU A 1041 -5.65 -19.45 -37.07
C GLU A 1041 -6.48 -18.20 -37.41
N LEU A 1042 -6.66 -17.90 -38.70
CA LEU A 1042 -7.39 -16.72 -39.18
C LEU A 1042 -8.71 -17.12 -39.85
N TYR A 1043 -9.81 -16.50 -39.44
CA TYR A 1043 -11.17 -16.78 -39.94
C TYR A 1043 -11.89 -15.49 -40.35
N ALA A 1044 -12.73 -15.53 -41.39
CA ALA A 1044 -13.79 -14.55 -41.58
C ALA A 1044 -15.15 -15.11 -41.19
N GLU A 1045 -15.98 -14.25 -40.63
CA GLU A 1045 -17.39 -14.54 -40.43
C GLU A 1045 -18.11 -14.32 -41.77
N ARG A 1046 -18.62 -15.39 -42.39
CA ARG A 1046 -19.45 -15.30 -43.61
C ARG A 1046 -20.81 -15.95 -43.40
N LYS A 1047 -21.81 -15.39 -44.08
CA LYS A 1047 -23.16 -15.92 -44.10
C LYS A 1047 -23.26 -17.10 -45.08
N SER A 1048 -23.94 -18.16 -44.68
CA SER A 1048 -24.21 -19.31 -45.56
C SER A 1048 -25.23 -18.97 -46.65
N GLU A 1049 -25.06 -19.54 -47.85
CA GLU A 1049 -26.02 -19.39 -48.96
C GLU A 1049 -27.35 -20.12 -48.70
N LYS A 1050 -27.35 -21.17 -47.87
CA LYS A 1050 -28.52 -22.04 -47.62
C LYS A 1050 -29.23 -21.78 -46.28
N GLY A 1051 -28.64 -20.97 -45.39
CA GLY A 1051 -29.19 -20.68 -44.06
C GLY A 1051 -28.80 -19.27 -43.62
N ASN A 1052 -29.66 -18.61 -42.85
CA ASN A 1052 -29.44 -17.24 -42.35
C ASN A 1052 -28.36 -17.17 -41.23
N GLU A 1053 -27.47 -18.15 -41.18
CA GLU A 1053 -26.48 -18.40 -40.13
C GLU A 1053 -25.08 -17.99 -40.59
N TRP A 1054 -24.25 -17.58 -39.65
CA TRP A 1054 -22.87 -17.18 -39.90
C TRP A 1054 -21.90 -18.27 -39.45
N TYR A 1055 -20.92 -18.53 -40.30
CA TYR A 1055 -19.91 -19.55 -40.12
C TYR A 1055 -18.50 -18.97 -40.14
N PHE A 1056 -17.57 -19.65 -39.47
CA PHE A 1056 -16.15 -19.39 -39.59
C PHE A 1056 -15.60 -19.96 -40.89
N GLN A 1057 -15.12 -19.11 -41.78
CA GLN A 1057 -14.38 -19.51 -42.98
C GLN A 1057 -12.89 -19.22 -42.78
N SER A 1058 -12.04 -20.23 -42.87
CA SER A 1058 -10.58 -20.05 -42.75
C SER A 1058 -10.04 -19.28 -43.97
N ILE A 1059 -9.26 -18.23 -43.73
CA ILE A 1059 -8.63 -17.40 -44.77
C ILE A 1059 -7.10 -17.54 -44.78
N GLY A 1060 -6.50 -17.97 -43.66
CA GLY A 1060 -5.05 -18.08 -43.52
C GLY A 1060 -4.62 -18.52 -42.13
N GLY A 1061 -3.33 -18.32 -41.82
CA GLY A 1061 -2.70 -18.72 -40.56
C GLY A 1061 -1.66 -19.84 -40.72
N SER A 1062 -1.18 -20.35 -39.57
CA SER A 1062 -0.15 -21.40 -39.50
C SER A 1062 -0.61 -22.74 -40.09
N THR A 1063 -1.91 -22.97 -40.20
CA THR A 1063 -2.52 -24.15 -40.85
C THR A 1063 -3.56 -23.69 -41.89
N LYS A 1064 -3.66 -24.41 -43.02
CA LYS A 1064 -4.60 -24.06 -44.10
C LYS A 1064 -6.08 -24.20 -43.72
N ILE A 1065 -6.37 -25.14 -42.81
CA ILE A 1065 -7.71 -25.40 -42.29
C ILE A 1065 -7.57 -25.42 -40.78
N GLY A 1066 -8.21 -24.46 -40.10
CA GLY A 1066 -8.15 -24.34 -38.65
C GLY A 1066 -9.22 -25.15 -37.92
N SER A 1067 -9.07 -25.27 -36.61
CA SER A 1067 -9.94 -26.03 -35.70
C SER A 1067 -11.45 -25.71 -35.77
N MET A 1068 -11.82 -24.48 -36.14
CA MET A 1068 -13.20 -23.96 -36.14
C MET A 1068 -13.80 -23.81 -37.54
N HIS A 1069 -13.16 -24.35 -38.59
CA HIS A 1069 -13.62 -24.22 -39.98
C HIS A 1069 -15.06 -24.73 -40.18
N LEU A 1070 -15.90 -23.93 -40.84
CA LEU A 1070 -17.32 -24.19 -41.11
C LEU A 1070 -18.17 -24.50 -39.88
N ARG A 1071 -17.76 -24.01 -38.69
CA ARG A 1071 -18.60 -24.04 -37.50
C ARG A 1071 -19.39 -22.73 -37.35
N PRO A 1072 -20.60 -22.77 -36.77
CA PRO A 1072 -21.35 -21.56 -36.45
C PRO A 1072 -20.56 -20.65 -35.49
N VAL A 1073 -20.68 -19.33 -35.65
CA VAL A 1073 -20.00 -18.35 -34.80
C VAL A 1073 -20.41 -18.48 -33.32
N SER A 1074 -21.63 -18.97 -33.06
CA SER A 1074 -22.18 -19.20 -31.72
C SER A 1074 -21.68 -20.49 -31.03
N THR A 1075 -20.73 -21.21 -31.60
CA THR A 1075 -20.24 -22.48 -31.05
C THR A 1075 -19.62 -22.27 -29.65
N PRO A 1076 -20.09 -23.01 -28.61
CA PRO A 1076 -19.57 -22.86 -27.24
C PRO A 1076 -18.21 -23.53 -27.05
N TYR A 1077 -17.40 -23.02 -26.11
CA TYR A 1077 -16.10 -23.61 -25.78
C TYR A 1077 -16.26 -25.01 -25.15
N THR A 1078 -15.31 -25.90 -25.44
CA THR A 1078 -15.30 -27.28 -24.93
C THR A 1078 -14.74 -27.38 -23.51
N THR A 1079 -15.31 -28.29 -22.72
CA THR A 1079 -14.77 -28.69 -21.41
C THR A 1079 -13.54 -29.58 -21.59
N LYS A 1080 -12.69 -29.66 -20.57
CA LYS A 1080 -11.43 -30.43 -20.61
C LYS A 1080 -11.74 -31.92 -20.74
N GLY A 1081 -11.21 -32.57 -21.79
CA GLY A 1081 -11.39 -34.01 -22.07
C GLY A 1081 -12.64 -34.38 -22.87
N ALA A 1082 -13.35 -33.41 -23.45
CA ALA A 1082 -14.55 -33.60 -24.28
C ALA A 1082 -14.30 -33.49 -25.79
#